data_AF-A0A1Y6M0K6-F1
#
_entry.id   AF-A0A1Y6M0K6-F1
#
_cell.length_a   1.000
_cell.length_b   1.000
_cell.length_c   1.000
_cell.angle_alpha   90.00
_cell.angle_beta   90.00
_cell.angle_gamma   90.00
#
_symmetry.space_group_name_H-M   'P 1'
#
loop_
_entity.id
_entity.type
_entity.pdbx_description
1 polymer ?
#
loop_
_entity_poly.entity_id
_entity_poly.type
_entity_poly.pdbx_seq_one_letter_code
_entity_poly.pdbx_strand_id
1 'polypeptide(L)'
;MAMDDYPLNFQGRAEPVFAVTIALMAVCTIVVFFRMLSRFAIVKKVSLEDYFIVAAWAIAFGLSFAICWGTAYGLGRHETDIPLEWQPQLRRANYAFSILYQPALMATKTSILIFYLTFSVANDIFRWGCLTTLFVVNAGGFALTMVTVFQCTPVGAVFEAVTPDNATCTNILTIYLSSVPLNLITDLAIFFLPMPILTSMRLPKKQKIILVITFGFGIFVAVVDVVRISYLQSASEMRLAELQDMTVGSGELTSAIATDSSFYLAFSFMWSAIEVTIGIMVACVPGLKPLVARVAPRMLRDEHDVDSTFGSFAMVIPEKEQTVPSIPDVAHDRSLGKAPVEEDAEHGEMDIMEFLSGRRDFAQPTSKPYEEVDTPEMGLDFLTTPEMAHGLERSQTALTNTTRNTAPQSPTFFDFVNMKQRKSLVHLTHRESLFPIAVVTVLFFVWGFEYGLLDQLNAQFQNVANVSAGQAVGLRSAYYAGYFVGPLTLGRLVLYNWGFKACFPIGLCIYASGCLIYWPAAVLTSWPTFLVTNFIVGFGLSMLEVSANAFIVLCGPASHAEIRLNISQGIQAVGSIVAPLIADKAFLHRSQTNAPSLVNTQWAYLGLSLTTVILAVIYFYLPLPEATSAELEDAAETLHNTNKSTVHLPFLPQKFLPQKYNPVPITAAVLAAGVVLQFLYVGAQEVNGSQFAEYLNAIAPNRSPTDFAAIAHSAFALSRFLAAAMGLVVKPRLLLVIFLSGVIVCTALCTRLTGGAGTAMMVLVFFFEGPLFSLIFAQSLRGQGRNTKFASVVLTAAISGGAVFSPIATAIAEAGQGNERVPLSLLVAAAAFAAAWLVVVGGNFNGRVRKLVDPVFEEEGGRALRDGSLRGVGSESSGGSGGRRLMGLKGLKMKFRGSAEVEYRERKGSPCWTGAERD
;
A
#
# COMPACT_ATOMS: atom_id res chain seq x y z
N MET A 1 -6.13 27.11 -63.17
CA MET A 1 -6.62 26.49 -64.42
C MET A 1 -6.57 25.00 -64.19
N ALA A 2 -7.72 24.36 -63.90
CA ALA A 2 -7.84 22.98 -63.39
C ALA A 2 -7.07 22.72 -62.05
N MET A 3 -7.59 22.16 -60.97
CA MET A 3 -8.88 21.56 -60.62
C MET A 3 -9.28 20.33 -61.46
N ASP A 4 -9.44 19.21 -60.75
CA ASP A 4 -9.92 17.90 -61.20
C ASP A 4 -9.03 17.15 -62.21
N ASP A 5 -7.98 16.47 -61.70
CA ASP A 5 -7.85 15.00 -61.85
C ASP A 5 -6.64 14.42 -61.07
N TYR A 6 -6.89 13.91 -59.86
CA TYR A 6 -6.02 12.94 -59.17
C TYR A 6 -6.90 12.07 -58.24
N PRO A 7 -7.12 10.77 -58.52
CA PRO A 7 -8.00 9.90 -57.73
C PRO A 7 -7.29 9.37 -56.47
N LEU A 8 -6.83 10.28 -55.62
CA LEU A 8 -6.06 9.97 -54.42
C LEU A 8 -6.99 9.64 -53.24
N ASN A 9 -7.39 8.37 -53.16
CA ASN A 9 -7.94 7.74 -51.97
C ASN A 9 -6.87 7.61 -50.85
N PHE A 10 -6.34 8.73 -50.37
CA PHE A 10 -5.49 8.77 -49.18
C PHE A 10 -6.29 8.29 -47.96
N GLN A 11 -5.83 7.24 -47.29
CA GLN A 11 -6.41 6.78 -46.02
C GLN A 11 -5.97 7.69 -44.86
N GLY A 12 -6.30 8.98 -44.95
CA GLY A 12 -5.98 10.00 -43.97
C GLY A 12 -6.74 9.80 -42.66
N ARG A 13 -6.06 10.00 -41.53
CA ARG A 13 -6.66 9.95 -40.18
C ARG A 13 -7.39 11.24 -39.80
N ALA A 14 -7.35 12.28 -40.64
CA ALA A 14 -7.94 13.59 -40.37
C ALA A 14 -9.47 13.53 -40.15
N GLU A 15 -10.21 12.81 -41.00
CA GLU A 15 -11.68 12.73 -40.93
C GLU A 15 -12.20 12.10 -39.62
N PRO A 16 -11.77 10.90 -39.18
CA PRO A 16 -12.23 10.32 -37.92
C PRO A 16 -11.83 11.18 -36.71
N VAL A 17 -10.64 11.79 -36.72
CA VAL A 17 -10.17 12.69 -35.65
C VAL A 17 -11.08 13.91 -35.51
N PHE A 18 -11.41 14.56 -36.63
CA PHE A 18 -12.32 15.70 -36.68
C PHE A 18 -13.74 15.32 -36.21
N ALA A 19 -14.31 14.25 -36.76
CA ALA A 19 -15.67 13.80 -36.44
C ALA A 19 -15.84 13.41 -34.96
N VAL A 20 -14.90 12.62 -34.40
CA VAL A 20 -14.94 12.18 -33.00
C VAL A 20 -14.76 13.35 -32.03
N THR A 21 -13.82 14.27 -32.32
CA THR A 21 -13.57 15.44 -31.48
C THR A 21 -14.80 16.34 -31.38
N ILE A 22 -15.46 16.65 -32.50
CA ILE A 22 -16.67 17.49 -32.52
C ILE A 22 -17.84 16.80 -31.81
N ALA A 23 -18.08 15.51 -32.10
CA ALA A 23 -19.18 14.76 -31.49
C ALA A 23 -19.08 14.71 -29.96
N LEU A 24 -17.88 14.42 -29.42
CA LEU A 24 -17.67 14.36 -27.97
C LEU A 24 -17.70 15.73 -27.31
N MET A 25 -17.17 16.77 -27.96
CA MET A 25 -17.25 18.14 -27.43
C MET A 25 -18.71 18.62 -27.35
N ALA A 26 -19.56 18.25 -28.32
CA ALA A 26 -20.99 18.54 -28.29
C ALA A 26 -21.72 17.83 -27.13
N VAL A 27 -21.50 16.52 -26.95
CA VAL A 27 -22.10 15.76 -25.83
C VAL A 27 -21.60 16.27 -24.48
N CYS A 28 -20.31 16.55 -24.34
CA CYS A 28 -19.71 17.17 -23.16
C CYS A 28 -20.38 18.50 -22.79
N THR A 29 -20.58 19.37 -23.79
CA THR A 29 -21.26 20.68 -23.60
C THR A 29 -22.70 20.51 -23.10
N ILE A 30 -23.46 19.55 -23.64
CA ILE A 30 -24.82 19.23 -23.20
C ILE A 30 -24.83 18.75 -21.73
N VAL A 31 -23.87 17.90 -21.34
CA VAL A 31 -23.75 17.37 -19.97
C VAL A 31 -23.37 18.48 -18.97
N VAL A 32 -22.43 19.36 -19.32
CA VAL A 32 -22.05 20.53 -18.50
C VAL A 32 -23.24 21.49 -18.36
N PHE A 33 -23.98 21.75 -19.44
CA PHE A 33 -25.19 22.58 -19.41
C PHE A 33 -26.27 22.03 -18.45
N PHE A 34 -26.57 20.73 -18.51
CA PHE A 34 -27.51 20.11 -17.55
C PHE A 34 -27.01 20.17 -16.10
N ARG A 35 -25.70 20.06 -15.87
CA ARG A 35 -25.11 20.25 -14.53
C ARG A 35 -25.32 21.69 -14.04
N MET A 36 -25.08 22.69 -14.89
CA MET A 36 -25.31 24.09 -14.54
C MET A 36 -26.79 24.36 -14.26
N LEU A 37 -27.73 23.85 -15.07
CA LEU A 37 -29.17 23.94 -14.79
C LEU A 37 -29.54 23.32 -13.43
N SER A 38 -28.98 22.14 -13.10
CA SER A 38 -29.17 21.50 -11.79
C SER A 38 -28.71 22.41 -10.64
N ARG A 39 -27.52 23.01 -10.74
CA ARG A 39 -26.93 23.87 -9.70
C ARG A 39 -27.63 25.23 -9.56
N PHE A 40 -27.82 25.95 -10.67
CA PHE A 40 -28.40 27.29 -10.67
C PHE A 40 -29.92 27.29 -10.45
N ALA A 41 -30.68 26.47 -11.18
CA ALA A 41 -32.14 26.56 -11.18
C ALA A 41 -32.82 25.66 -10.13
N ILE A 42 -32.28 24.47 -9.85
CA ILE A 42 -32.90 23.52 -8.91
C ILE A 42 -32.32 23.67 -7.50
N VAL A 43 -30.99 23.58 -7.35
CA VAL A 43 -30.32 23.61 -6.03
C VAL A 43 -30.11 25.04 -5.51
N LYS A 44 -30.05 26.04 -6.41
CA LYS A 44 -29.76 27.46 -6.11
C LYS A 44 -28.48 27.68 -5.27
N LYS A 45 -27.50 26.78 -5.41
CA LYS A 45 -26.20 26.84 -4.74
C LYS A 45 -25.12 26.39 -5.70
N VAL A 46 -24.19 27.28 -6.00
CA VAL A 46 -22.97 27.02 -6.78
C VAL A 46 -21.84 26.68 -5.80
N SER A 47 -21.05 25.64 -6.09
CA SER A 47 -19.84 25.30 -5.32
C SER A 47 -18.57 25.49 -6.15
N LEU A 48 -17.39 25.50 -5.50
CA LEU A 48 -16.11 25.76 -6.19
C LEU A 48 -15.82 24.77 -7.34
N GLU A 49 -16.27 23.52 -7.19
CA GLU A 49 -16.29 22.50 -8.26
C GLU A 49 -16.98 23.00 -9.56
N ASP A 50 -18.04 23.81 -9.44
CA ASP A 50 -18.81 24.28 -10.60
C ASP A 50 -18.09 25.39 -11.38
N TYR A 51 -17.21 26.16 -10.73
CA TYR A 51 -16.32 27.09 -11.42
C TYR A 51 -15.18 26.35 -12.12
N PHE A 52 -14.58 25.35 -11.47
CA PHE A 52 -13.52 24.54 -12.08
C PHE A 52 -14.01 23.70 -13.27
N ILE A 53 -15.24 23.17 -13.25
CA ILE A 53 -15.77 22.41 -14.39
C ILE A 53 -16.10 23.30 -15.60
N VAL A 54 -16.54 24.55 -15.38
CA VAL A 54 -16.75 25.53 -16.46
C VAL A 54 -15.41 25.98 -17.05
N ALA A 55 -14.39 26.19 -16.20
CA ALA A 55 -13.03 26.47 -16.66
C ALA A 55 -12.44 25.29 -17.47
N ALA A 56 -12.60 24.06 -16.98
CA ALA A 56 -12.19 22.85 -17.70
C ALA A 56 -12.88 22.73 -19.07
N TRP A 57 -14.19 22.97 -19.15
CA TRP A 57 -14.95 22.97 -20.40
C TRP A 57 -14.46 24.04 -21.38
N ALA A 58 -14.15 25.26 -20.91
CA ALA A 58 -13.64 26.33 -21.77
C ALA A 58 -12.25 26.00 -22.35
N ILE A 59 -11.35 25.42 -21.55
CA ILE A 59 -10.03 24.97 -21.99
C ILE A 59 -10.18 23.77 -22.95
N ALA A 60 -11.07 22.82 -22.66
CA ALA A 60 -11.38 21.68 -23.52
C ALA A 60 -11.93 22.11 -24.88
N PHE A 61 -12.78 23.14 -24.93
CA PHE A 61 -13.25 23.72 -26.19
C PHE A 61 -12.09 24.30 -27.01
N GLY A 62 -11.18 25.05 -26.38
CA GLY A 62 -9.97 25.58 -27.04
C GLY A 62 -9.04 24.46 -27.57
N LEU A 63 -8.88 23.38 -26.80
CA LEU A 63 -8.16 22.18 -27.21
C LEU A 63 -8.83 21.49 -28.41
N SER A 64 -10.14 21.29 -28.39
CA SER A 64 -10.90 20.70 -29.49
C SER A 64 -10.83 21.56 -30.75
N PHE A 65 -10.90 22.89 -30.61
CA PHE A 65 -10.71 23.83 -31.71
C PHE A 65 -9.30 23.75 -32.32
N ALA A 66 -8.25 23.64 -31.48
CA ALA A 66 -6.88 23.47 -31.96
C ALA A 66 -6.69 22.18 -32.78
N ILE A 67 -7.31 21.05 -32.37
CA ILE A 67 -7.31 19.81 -33.15
C ILE A 67 -8.01 20.01 -34.50
N CYS A 68 -9.22 20.59 -34.49
CA CYS A 68 -10.00 20.80 -35.71
C CYS A 68 -9.28 21.72 -36.71
N TRP A 69 -8.61 22.76 -36.20
CA TRP A 69 -7.73 23.63 -36.99
C TRP A 69 -6.54 22.84 -37.55
N GLY A 70 -5.88 22.01 -36.72
CA GLY A 70 -4.80 21.13 -37.16
C GLY A 70 -5.21 20.20 -38.31
N THR A 71 -6.40 19.58 -38.23
CA THR A 71 -6.89 18.68 -39.28
C THR A 71 -7.16 19.38 -40.62
N ALA A 72 -7.45 20.68 -40.61
CA ALA A 72 -7.57 21.48 -41.84
C ALA A 72 -6.22 21.78 -42.51
N TYR A 73 -5.12 21.83 -41.74
CA TYR A 73 -3.76 22.15 -42.20
C TYR A 73 -2.79 20.95 -42.21
N GLY A 74 -3.31 19.71 -42.16
CA GLY A 74 -2.51 18.49 -42.43
C GLY A 74 -2.42 17.47 -41.29
N LEU A 75 -2.93 17.75 -40.08
CA LEU A 75 -2.95 16.77 -38.99
C LEU A 75 -3.71 15.50 -39.41
N GLY A 76 -3.06 14.35 -39.35
CA GLY A 76 -3.61 13.06 -39.79
C GLY A 76 -3.33 12.70 -41.25
N ARG A 77 -2.50 13.47 -41.96
CA ARG A 77 -1.88 13.08 -43.24
C ARG A 77 -0.43 12.61 -43.02
N HIS A 78 0.14 11.92 -44.01
CA HIS A 78 1.58 11.61 -44.03
C HIS A 78 2.39 12.90 -44.25
N GLU A 79 3.60 12.98 -43.70
CA GLU A 79 4.39 14.21 -43.70
C GLU A 79 4.84 14.60 -45.13
N THR A 80 4.93 13.61 -46.04
CA THR A 80 5.14 13.77 -47.49
C THR A 80 4.01 14.52 -48.20
N ASP A 81 2.80 14.48 -47.64
CA ASP A 81 1.56 14.94 -48.29
C ASP A 81 1.15 16.34 -47.79
N ILE A 82 2.01 16.98 -46.99
CA ILE A 82 1.76 18.28 -46.34
C ILE A 82 2.60 19.36 -47.03
N PRO A 83 1.99 20.32 -47.75
CA PRO A 83 2.70 21.46 -48.32
C PRO A 83 3.49 22.25 -47.27
N LEU A 84 4.70 22.67 -47.63
CA LEU A 84 5.58 23.49 -46.76
C LEU A 84 4.90 24.77 -46.26
N GLU A 85 3.94 25.32 -47.02
CA GLU A 85 3.14 26.49 -46.65
C GLU A 85 2.17 26.26 -45.48
N TRP A 86 1.86 25.00 -45.12
CA TRP A 86 0.94 24.65 -44.03
C TRP A 86 1.67 24.26 -42.73
N GLN A 87 2.96 23.97 -42.81
CA GLN A 87 3.81 23.56 -41.69
C GLN A 87 3.75 24.54 -40.48
N PRO A 88 3.87 25.87 -40.65
CA PRO A 88 3.76 26.81 -39.52
C PRO A 88 2.38 26.79 -38.82
N GLN A 89 1.30 26.61 -39.58
CA GLN A 89 -0.08 26.60 -39.10
C GLN A 89 -0.35 25.32 -38.30
N LEU A 90 0.13 24.18 -38.82
CA LEU A 90 0.08 22.89 -38.14
C LEU A 90 0.90 22.89 -36.84
N ARG A 91 2.12 23.45 -36.86
CA ARG A 91 2.96 23.59 -35.65
C ARG A 91 2.32 24.49 -34.59
N ARG A 92 1.70 25.61 -35.01
CA ARG A 92 0.92 26.49 -34.10
C ARG A 92 -0.28 25.77 -33.48
N ALA A 93 -1.01 24.97 -34.25
CA ALA A 93 -2.12 24.15 -33.74
C ALA A 93 -1.64 23.10 -32.73
N ASN A 94 -0.56 22.38 -33.05
CA ASN A 94 0.04 21.36 -32.18
C ASN A 94 0.57 21.96 -30.87
N TYR A 95 1.18 23.15 -30.91
CA TYR A 95 1.64 23.89 -29.74
C TYR A 95 0.47 24.36 -28.86
N ALA A 96 -0.58 24.93 -29.45
CA ALA A 96 -1.79 25.35 -28.73
C ALA A 96 -2.48 24.17 -28.04
N PHE A 97 -2.64 23.03 -28.73
CA PHE A 97 -3.14 21.79 -28.15
C PHE A 97 -2.29 21.36 -26.93
N SER A 98 -0.96 21.34 -27.09
CA SER A 98 -0.03 20.84 -26.07
C SER A 98 -0.05 21.67 -24.78
N ILE A 99 -0.22 22.98 -24.89
CA ILE A 99 -0.36 23.89 -23.73
C ILE A 99 -1.73 23.74 -23.06
N LEU A 100 -2.82 23.56 -23.82
CA LEU A 100 -4.19 23.52 -23.26
C LEU A 100 -4.54 22.17 -22.62
N TYR A 101 -3.90 21.08 -23.06
CA TYR A 101 -4.16 19.72 -22.60
C TYR A 101 -3.98 19.53 -21.08
N GLN A 102 -2.78 19.81 -20.54
CA GLN A 102 -2.51 19.53 -19.12
C GLN A 102 -3.31 20.41 -18.14
N PRO A 103 -3.57 21.72 -18.42
CA PRO A 103 -4.51 22.53 -17.65
C PRO A 103 -5.97 22.04 -17.69
N ALA A 104 -6.45 21.48 -18.80
CA ALA A 104 -7.81 20.93 -18.88
C ALA A 104 -7.99 19.75 -17.92
N LEU A 105 -7.02 18.83 -17.88
CA LEU A 105 -7.00 17.73 -16.91
C LEU A 105 -6.86 18.23 -15.48
N MET A 106 -5.96 19.19 -15.23
CA MET A 106 -5.74 19.79 -13.90
C MET A 106 -7.03 20.40 -13.34
N ALA A 107 -7.78 21.16 -14.15
CA ALA A 107 -9.07 21.74 -13.76
C ALA A 107 -10.16 20.67 -13.54
N THR A 108 -10.23 19.66 -14.41
CA THR A 108 -11.18 18.54 -14.31
C THR A 108 -10.97 17.73 -13.02
N LYS A 109 -9.74 17.28 -12.78
CA LYS A 109 -9.33 16.52 -11.59
C LYS A 109 -9.53 17.34 -10.30
N THR A 110 -9.25 18.65 -10.35
CA THR A 110 -9.53 19.59 -9.25
C THR A 110 -11.02 19.69 -8.93
N SER A 111 -11.90 19.76 -9.93
CA SER A 111 -13.36 19.74 -9.71
C SER A 111 -13.82 18.48 -8.96
N ILE A 112 -13.29 17.30 -9.33
CA ILE A 112 -13.63 16.02 -8.67
C ILE A 112 -13.14 15.99 -7.22
N LEU A 113 -11.91 16.43 -6.95
CA LEU A 113 -11.32 16.42 -5.62
C LEU A 113 -11.97 17.45 -4.67
N ILE A 114 -12.38 18.62 -5.19
CA ILE A 114 -13.20 19.58 -4.43
C ILE A 114 -14.56 18.97 -4.08
N PHE A 115 -15.21 18.29 -5.03
CA PHE A 115 -16.47 17.57 -4.77
C PHE A 115 -16.29 16.50 -3.67
N TYR A 116 -15.23 15.68 -3.71
CA TYR A 116 -14.92 14.70 -2.66
C TYR A 116 -14.66 15.35 -1.28
N LEU A 117 -13.97 16.50 -1.24
CA LEU A 117 -13.74 17.24 0.01
C LEU A 117 -15.06 17.66 0.69
N THR A 118 -16.16 17.86 -0.04
CA THR A 118 -17.47 18.16 0.57
C THR A 118 -18.05 17.00 1.39
N PHE A 119 -17.75 15.75 1.04
CA PHE A 119 -18.14 14.55 1.80
C PHE A 119 -17.13 14.19 2.89
N SER A 120 -15.94 14.81 2.89
CA SER A 120 -14.83 14.40 3.74
C SER A 120 -14.97 14.71 5.23
N VAL A 121 -16.00 15.47 5.61
CA VAL A 121 -16.25 15.95 6.99
C VAL A 121 -16.36 14.80 8.01
N ALA A 122 -16.74 13.60 7.59
CA ALA A 122 -16.87 12.44 8.47
C ALA A 122 -15.57 11.63 8.67
N ASN A 123 -14.48 11.93 7.94
CA ASN A 123 -13.24 11.17 8.03
C ASN A 123 -12.00 11.98 7.60
N ASP A 124 -11.20 12.43 8.58
CA ASP A 124 -9.98 13.20 8.36
C ASP A 124 -8.95 12.52 7.46
N ILE A 125 -8.88 11.19 7.48
CA ILE A 125 -7.93 10.42 6.66
C ILE A 125 -8.23 10.63 5.17
N PHE A 126 -9.51 10.56 4.81
CA PHE A 126 -9.99 10.78 3.45
C PHE A 126 -9.90 12.26 3.05
N ARG A 127 -10.10 13.19 4.00
CA ARG A 127 -9.86 14.62 3.81
C ARG A 127 -8.39 14.92 3.47
N TRP A 128 -7.44 14.37 4.25
CA TRP A 128 -6.01 14.49 3.99
C TRP A 128 -5.60 13.83 2.67
N GLY A 129 -6.15 12.65 2.34
CA GLY A 129 -5.94 12.01 1.05
C GLY A 129 -6.38 12.90 -0.12
N CYS A 130 -7.60 13.45 -0.08
CA CYS A 130 -8.10 14.38 -1.09
C CYS A 130 -7.20 15.63 -1.23
N LEU A 131 -6.74 16.21 -0.11
CA LEU A 131 -5.87 17.38 -0.11
C LEU A 131 -4.48 17.09 -0.71
N THR A 132 -3.89 15.94 -0.40
CA THR A 132 -2.61 15.50 -0.97
C THR A 132 -2.74 15.25 -2.48
N THR A 133 -3.78 14.54 -2.93
CA THR A 133 -4.01 14.33 -4.36
C THR A 133 -4.27 15.65 -5.09
N LEU A 134 -5.01 16.59 -4.47
CA LEU A 134 -5.27 17.93 -5.03
C LEU A 134 -3.97 18.73 -5.20
N PHE A 135 -3.06 18.67 -4.23
CA PHE A 135 -1.73 19.29 -4.34
C PHE A 135 -0.92 18.66 -5.48
N VAL A 136 -0.83 17.32 -5.55
CA VAL A 136 -0.08 16.61 -6.60
C VAL A 136 -0.61 16.92 -8.00
N VAL A 137 -1.93 16.92 -8.20
CA VAL A 137 -2.57 17.28 -9.47
C VAL A 137 -2.21 18.70 -9.91
N ASN A 138 -2.29 19.68 -9.01
CA ASN A 138 -2.07 21.08 -9.37
C ASN A 138 -0.59 21.45 -9.51
N ALA A 139 0.27 21.04 -8.57
CA ALA A 139 1.71 21.29 -8.65
C ALA A 139 2.34 20.54 -9.85
N GLY A 140 1.95 19.28 -10.06
CA GLY A 140 2.41 18.46 -11.18
C GLY A 140 1.91 18.98 -12.53
N GLY A 141 0.60 19.25 -12.64
CA GLY A 141 0.00 19.82 -13.84
C GLY A 141 0.59 21.18 -14.21
N PHE A 142 0.82 22.05 -13.24
CA PHE A 142 1.49 23.35 -13.45
C PHE A 142 2.94 23.18 -13.92
N ALA A 143 3.74 22.32 -13.27
CA ALA A 143 5.13 22.08 -13.67
C ALA A 143 5.24 21.54 -15.11
N LEU A 144 4.41 20.55 -15.47
CA LEU A 144 4.32 20.03 -16.84
C LEU A 144 3.87 21.10 -17.84
N THR A 145 2.93 21.98 -17.45
CA THR A 145 2.49 23.10 -18.30
C THR A 145 3.65 24.09 -18.53
N MET A 146 4.45 24.42 -17.52
CA MET A 146 5.65 25.26 -17.71
C MET A 146 6.67 24.60 -18.65
N VAL A 147 6.85 23.28 -18.58
CA VAL A 147 7.72 22.54 -19.52
C VAL A 147 7.17 22.58 -20.96
N THR A 148 5.85 22.49 -21.19
CA THR A 148 5.27 22.67 -22.54
C THR A 148 5.42 24.09 -23.08
N VAL A 149 5.25 25.11 -22.23
CA VAL A 149 5.36 26.53 -22.63
C VAL A 149 6.80 26.91 -22.96
N PHE A 150 7.77 26.42 -22.20
CA PHE A 150 9.20 26.71 -22.40
C PHE A 150 9.94 25.56 -23.11
N GLN A 151 9.25 24.79 -23.96
CA GLN A 151 9.80 23.60 -24.62
C GLN A 151 11.00 23.88 -25.55
N CYS A 152 11.17 25.12 -26.02
CA CYS A 152 12.34 25.58 -26.77
C CYS A 152 12.89 26.89 -26.20
N THR A 153 14.21 27.05 -26.29
CA THR A 153 14.94 28.28 -26.01
C THR A 153 15.68 28.73 -27.28
N PRO A 154 15.27 29.85 -27.94
CA PRO A 154 14.08 30.68 -27.68
C PRO A 154 12.77 30.00 -28.12
N VAL A 155 11.64 30.39 -27.51
CA VAL A 155 10.31 29.80 -27.77
C VAL A 155 9.85 29.98 -29.24
N GLY A 156 10.36 31.00 -29.94
CA GLY A 156 10.05 31.24 -31.36
C GLY A 156 10.38 30.06 -32.29
N ALA A 157 11.42 29.28 -31.96
CA ALA A 157 11.87 28.14 -32.76
C ALA A 157 10.82 27.00 -32.88
N VAL A 158 9.79 26.99 -32.02
CA VAL A 158 8.64 26.05 -32.11
C VAL A 158 7.86 26.21 -33.41
N PHE A 159 7.81 27.43 -33.98
CA PHE A 159 6.94 27.77 -35.11
C PHE A 159 7.62 27.65 -36.48
N GLU A 160 8.93 27.43 -36.51
CA GLU A 160 9.74 27.41 -37.72
C GLU A 160 9.83 25.99 -38.31
N ALA A 161 10.06 25.88 -39.61
CA ALA A 161 10.06 24.59 -40.32
C ALA A 161 11.31 23.74 -40.00
N VAL A 162 12.45 24.40 -39.82
CA VAL A 162 13.74 23.85 -39.41
C VAL A 162 14.15 24.60 -38.13
N THR A 163 14.69 23.89 -37.14
CA THR A 163 15.20 24.52 -35.90
C THR A 163 16.52 25.25 -36.18
N PRO A 164 16.66 26.55 -35.85
CA PRO A 164 17.94 27.24 -35.99
C PRO A 164 19.05 26.65 -35.11
N ASP A 165 20.30 26.67 -35.58
CA ASP A 165 21.45 26.06 -34.87
C ASP A 165 21.69 26.61 -33.46
N ASN A 166 21.23 27.85 -33.20
CA ASN A 166 21.31 28.53 -31.91
C ASN A 166 20.14 28.23 -30.96
N ALA A 167 19.20 27.35 -31.34
CA ALA A 167 17.99 27.04 -30.58
C ALA A 167 18.01 25.60 -30.04
N THR A 168 17.78 25.43 -28.74
CA THR A 168 17.63 24.10 -28.13
C THR A 168 16.16 23.80 -27.83
N CYS A 169 15.67 22.66 -28.29
CA CYS A 169 14.28 22.24 -28.16
C CYS A 169 14.16 20.85 -27.52
N THR A 170 13.25 20.70 -26.56
CA THR A 170 12.88 19.40 -25.99
C THR A 170 11.92 18.69 -26.94
N ASN A 171 12.14 17.40 -27.19
CA ASN A 171 11.25 16.64 -28.07
C ASN A 171 9.84 16.53 -27.46
N ILE A 172 8.81 16.80 -28.27
CA ILE A 172 7.40 16.74 -27.87
C ILE A 172 7.01 15.37 -27.27
N LEU A 173 7.59 14.27 -27.78
CA LEU A 173 7.45 12.92 -27.25
C LEU A 173 7.91 12.82 -25.79
N THR A 174 9.09 13.38 -25.47
CA THR A 174 9.67 13.39 -24.13
C THR A 174 8.73 14.08 -23.13
N ILE A 175 8.14 15.20 -23.54
CA ILE A 175 7.20 15.97 -22.71
C ILE A 175 5.93 15.14 -22.46
N TYR A 176 5.31 14.56 -23.51
CA TYR A 176 4.13 13.72 -23.33
C TYR A 176 4.41 12.50 -22.44
N LEU A 177 5.49 11.76 -22.68
CA LEU A 177 5.87 10.59 -21.86
C LEU A 177 6.18 10.97 -20.40
N SER A 178 6.72 12.16 -20.14
CA SER A 178 6.92 12.65 -18.77
C SER A 178 5.59 12.91 -18.02
N SER A 179 4.52 13.25 -18.75
CA SER A 179 3.20 13.48 -18.14
C SER A 179 2.42 12.19 -17.85
N VAL A 180 2.76 11.09 -18.53
CA VAL A 180 2.00 9.82 -18.50
C VAL A 180 1.83 9.25 -17.09
N PRO A 181 2.88 9.04 -16.27
CA PRO A 181 2.68 8.49 -14.93
C PRO A 181 1.94 9.46 -14.03
N LEU A 182 2.16 10.77 -14.16
CA LEU A 182 1.51 11.77 -13.32
C LEU A 182 -0.01 11.79 -13.57
N ASN A 183 -0.43 11.73 -14.83
CA ASN A 183 -1.84 11.60 -15.17
C ASN A 183 -2.41 10.27 -14.66
N LEU A 184 -1.85 9.12 -15.06
CA LEU A 184 -2.43 7.81 -14.72
C LEU A 184 -2.40 7.50 -13.21
N ILE A 185 -1.36 7.90 -12.46
CA ILE A 185 -1.32 7.80 -10.98
C ILE A 185 -2.40 8.68 -10.34
N THR A 186 -2.64 9.89 -10.85
CA THR A 186 -3.66 10.78 -10.27
C THR A 186 -5.09 10.31 -10.55
N ASP A 187 -5.37 9.71 -11.71
CA ASP A 187 -6.68 9.10 -11.99
C ASP A 187 -6.94 7.86 -11.16
N LEU A 188 -5.94 6.99 -10.98
CA LEU A 188 -6.03 5.87 -10.05
C LEU A 188 -6.26 6.35 -8.61
N ALA A 189 -5.55 7.38 -8.16
CA ALA A 189 -5.75 7.96 -6.82
C ALA A 189 -7.17 8.52 -6.64
N ILE A 190 -7.72 9.21 -7.64
CA ILE A 190 -9.09 9.73 -7.64
C ILE A 190 -10.12 8.59 -7.64
N PHE A 191 -9.89 7.52 -8.39
CA PHE A 191 -10.73 6.32 -8.38
C PHE A 191 -10.75 5.60 -7.01
N PHE A 192 -9.59 5.45 -6.36
CA PHE A 192 -9.49 4.75 -5.07
C PHE A 192 -9.97 5.56 -3.88
N LEU A 193 -9.74 6.88 -3.85
CA LEU A 193 -9.99 7.74 -2.69
C LEU A 193 -11.35 7.52 -1.99
N PRO A 194 -12.49 7.54 -2.70
CA PRO A 194 -13.81 7.44 -2.06
C PRO A 194 -14.27 6.00 -1.83
N MET A 195 -13.65 5.01 -2.49
CA MET A 195 -14.06 3.60 -2.42
C MET A 195 -14.18 3.06 -0.98
N PRO A 196 -13.32 3.42 0.00
CA PRO A 196 -13.48 2.99 1.40
C PRO A 196 -14.72 3.50 2.14
N ILE A 197 -15.18 4.73 1.84
CA ILE A 197 -16.37 5.32 2.47
C ILE A 197 -17.64 4.76 1.81
N LEU A 198 -17.58 4.58 0.50
CA LEU A 198 -18.70 4.11 -0.32
C LEU A 198 -19.02 2.63 -0.15
N THR A 199 -18.08 1.85 0.39
CA THR A 199 -18.23 0.39 0.59
C THR A 199 -18.65 0.03 2.02
N SER A 200 -18.44 0.92 2.99
CA SER A 200 -18.94 0.76 4.37
C SER A 200 -20.40 1.22 4.55
N MET A 201 -20.89 2.14 3.71
CA MET A 201 -22.29 2.58 3.72
C MET A 201 -23.25 1.57 3.07
N ARG A 202 -24.34 1.22 3.77
CA ARG A 202 -25.44 0.39 3.25
C ARG A 202 -26.35 1.18 2.31
N LEU A 203 -25.84 1.58 1.15
CA LEU A 203 -26.61 2.31 0.12
C LEU A 203 -27.67 1.42 -0.54
N PRO A 204 -28.88 1.95 -0.86
CA PRO A 204 -29.90 1.22 -1.61
C PRO A 204 -29.43 0.88 -3.02
N LYS A 205 -29.95 -0.20 -3.60
CA LYS A 205 -29.37 -0.88 -4.77
C LYS A 205 -29.23 0.06 -5.97
N LYS A 206 -30.27 0.84 -6.29
CA LYS A 206 -30.24 1.81 -7.40
C LYS A 206 -29.20 2.93 -7.21
N GLN A 207 -28.98 3.41 -5.98
CA GLN A 207 -27.92 4.40 -5.71
C GLN A 207 -26.51 3.78 -5.80
N LYS A 208 -26.34 2.52 -5.37
CA LYS A 208 -25.08 1.79 -5.53
C LYS A 208 -24.74 1.51 -7.01
N ILE A 209 -25.74 1.31 -7.87
CA ILE A 209 -25.54 1.12 -9.32
C ILE A 209 -25.02 2.40 -9.98
N ILE A 210 -25.67 3.55 -9.77
CA ILE A 210 -25.23 4.85 -10.31
C ILE A 210 -23.76 5.13 -9.92
N LEU A 211 -23.45 4.85 -8.65
CA LEU A 211 -22.13 5.00 -8.08
C LEU A 211 -21.09 4.10 -8.78
N VAL A 212 -21.36 2.80 -8.90
CA VAL A 212 -20.49 1.84 -9.61
C VAL A 212 -20.29 2.25 -11.07
N ILE A 213 -21.31 2.79 -11.74
CA ILE A 213 -21.19 3.33 -13.10
C ILE A 213 -20.21 4.51 -13.14
N THR A 214 -20.32 5.47 -12.21
CA THR A 214 -19.36 6.60 -12.14
C THR A 214 -17.91 6.16 -11.88
N PHE A 215 -17.68 5.07 -11.12
CA PHE A 215 -16.34 4.52 -10.94
C PHE A 215 -15.86 3.70 -12.15
N GLY A 216 -16.77 3.01 -12.85
CA GLY A 216 -16.46 2.30 -14.10
C GLY A 216 -15.94 3.23 -15.19
N PHE A 217 -16.47 4.45 -15.29
CA PHE A 217 -15.92 5.47 -16.20
C PHE A 217 -14.52 5.97 -15.78
N GLY A 218 -14.18 5.95 -14.48
CA GLY A 218 -12.81 6.25 -14.04
C GLY A 218 -11.79 5.22 -14.54
N ILE A 219 -12.17 3.93 -14.55
CA ILE A 219 -11.37 2.87 -15.18
C ILE A 219 -11.28 3.09 -16.71
N PHE A 220 -12.37 3.53 -17.34
CA PHE A 220 -12.37 3.83 -18.78
C PHE A 220 -11.40 4.95 -19.16
N VAL A 221 -11.31 6.04 -18.38
CA VAL A 221 -10.33 7.12 -18.58
C VAL A 221 -8.91 6.58 -18.51
N ALA A 222 -8.58 5.80 -17.48
CA ALA A 222 -7.27 5.14 -17.34
C ALA A 222 -6.93 4.18 -18.50
N VAL A 223 -7.93 3.57 -19.14
CA VAL A 223 -7.74 2.76 -20.37
C VAL A 223 -7.51 3.63 -21.60
N VAL A 224 -8.18 4.79 -21.71
CA VAL A 224 -7.94 5.78 -22.77
C VAL A 224 -6.50 6.31 -22.72
N ASP A 225 -5.95 6.57 -21.53
CA ASP A 225 -4.54 6.93 -21.38
C ASP A 225 -3.60 5.88 -21.98
N VAL A 226 -3.81 4.61 -21.62
CA VAL A 226 -3.05 3.46 -22.15
C VAL A 226 -3.14 3.38 -23.68
N VAL A 227 -4.33 3.57 -24.24
CA VAL A 227 -4.55 3.53 -25.69
C VAL A 227 -3.89 4.73 -26.39
N ARG A 228 -3.90 5.93 -25.80
CA ARG A 228 -3.13 7.06 -26.35
C ARG A 228 -1.64 6.75 -26.43
N ILE A 229 -1.08 6.17 -25.37
CA ILE A 229 0.36 5.91 -25.27
C ILE A 229 0.80 4.93 -26.36
N SER A 230 -0.02 3.94 -26.75
CA SER A 230 0.35 3.02 -27.85
C SER A 230 0.59 3.74 -29.17
N TYR A 231 -0.32 4.63 -29.59
CA TYR A 231 -0.16 5.41 -30.82
C TYR A 231 1.01 6.40 -30.75
N LEU A 232 1.24 7.00 -29.58
CA LEU A 232 2.38 7.88 -29.34
C LEU A 232 3.73 7.12 -29.39
N GLN A 233 3.76 5.87 -28.91
CA GLN A 233 4.97 5.04 -28.89
C GLN A 233 5.28 4.48 -30.29
N SER A 234 4.28 4.03 -31.06
CA SER A 234 4.48 3.65 -32.47
C SER A 234 5.04 4.80 -33.33
N ALA A 235 4.71 6.05 -33.01
CA ALA A 235 5.32 7.23 -33.64
C ALA A 235 6.82 7.37 -33.33
N SER A 236 7.27 6.89 -32.17
CA SER A 236 8.68 6.90 -31.76
C SER A 236 9.49 5.73 -32.30
N GLU A 237 8.86 4.57 -32.46
CA GLU A 237 9.50 3.35 -32.96
C GLU A 237 9.91 3.49 -34.43
N MET A 238 9.06 4.12 -35.26
CA MET A 238 9.37 4.36 -36.67
C MET A 238 10.50 5.39 -36.85
N ARG A 239 10.50 6.47 -36.04
CA ARG A 239 11.60 7.46 -35.97
C ARG A 239 12.96 6.80 -35.68
N LEU A 240 12.99 5.83 -34.77
CA LEU A 240 14.21 5.11 -34.42
C LEU A 240 14.66 4.15 -35.53
N ALA A 241 13.72 3.50 -36.24
CA ALA A 241 14.04 2.65 -37.38
C ALA A 241 14.67 3.43 -38.54
N GLU A 242 14.10 4.58 -38.92
CA GLU A 242 14.64 5.46 -39.98
C GLU A 242 16.03 6.01 -39.61
N LEU A 243 16.27 6.34 -38.34
CA LEU A 243 17.59 6.77 -37.84
C LEU A 243 18.67 5.68 -37.94
N GLN A 244 18.30 4.39 -37.91
CA GLN A 244 19.27 3.31 -38.13
C GLN A 244 19.54 3.07 -39.62
N ASP A 245 18.49 3.11 -40.46
CA ASP A 245 18.61 2.89 -41.92
C ASP A 245 19.42 4.01 -42.61
N MET A 246 19.33 5.26 -42.11
CA MET A 246 20.13 6.39 -42.61
C MET A 246 21.66 6.25 -42.46
N THR A 247 22.19 5.21 -41.80
CA THR A 247 23.64 4.95 -41.74
C THR A 247 24.27 4.56 -43.08
N VAL A 248 23.48 4.39 -44.15
CA VAL A 248 23.93 3.99 -45.49
C VAL A 248 23.86 5.14 -46.53
N GLY A 249 23.21 6.27 -46.24
CA GLY A 249 22.91 7.32 -47.21
C GLY A 249 23.44 8.71 -46.86
N SER A 250 24.27 9.31 -47.73
CA SER A 250 24.80 10.67 -47.56
C SER A 250 23.81 11.76 -47.98
N GLY A 251 23.44 12.68 -47.07
CA GLY A 251 22.70 13.90 -47.43
C GLY A 251 22.20 14.71 -46.23
N GLU A 252 22.82 15.87 -45.96
CA GLU A 252 22.54 16.73 -44.79
C GLU A 252 21.22 17.53 -44.85
N LEU A 253 20.26 17.17 -45.71
CA LEU A 253 19.00 17.91 -45.91
C LEU A 253 17.75 17.16 -45.45
N THR A 254 17.87 15.87 -45.10
CA THR A 254 16.71 14.95 -44.94
C THR A 254 16.16 14.89 -43.50
N SER A 255 16.83 15.49 -42.53
CA SER A 255 16.68 15.25 -41.08
C SER A 255 15.35 15.70 -40.43
N ALA A 256 14.49 16.45 -41.15
CA ALA A 256 13.26 17.03 -40.61
C ALA A 256 11.97 16.70 -41.37
N ILE A 257 12.06 16.14 -42.59
CA ILE A 257 10.90 15.98 -43.50
C ILE A 257 10.45 14.53 -43.63
N ALA A 258 11.39 13.58 -43.69
CA ALA A 258 11.11 12.17 -43.92
C ALA A 258 10.69 11.43 -42.63
N THR A 259 9.62 11.89 -41.95
CA THR A 259 9.13 11.28 -40.71
C THR A 259 7.64 11.57 -40.48
N ASP A 260 6.79 10.54 -40.32
CA ASP A 260 5.31 10.66 -40.22
C ASP A 260 4.76 11.15 -38.88
N SER A 261 5.33 12.26 -38.39
CA SER A 261 4.92 12.97 -37.18
C SER A 261 3.41 13.22 -37.16
N SER A 262 2.89 13.84 -38.22
CA SER A 262 1.51 14.33 -38.29
C SER A 262 0.47 13.21 -38.40
N PHE A 263 0.85 12.03 -38.90
CA PHE A 263 -0.05 10.89 -39.11
C PHE A 263 -0.36 10.13 -37.81
N TYR A 264 0.64 9.92 -36.94
CA TYR A 264 0.45 9.23 -35.66
C TYR A 264 -0.03 10.17 -34.54
N LEU A 265 0.45 11.42 -34.53
CA LEU A 265 0.09 12.42 -33.53
C LEU A 265 -1.42 12.72 -33.53
N ALA A 266 -2.07 12.66 -34.70
CA ALA A 266 -3.51 12.89 -34.86
C ALA A 266 -4.40 11.95 -34.01
N PHE A 267 -4.08 10.66 -33.97
CA PHE A 267 -4.80 9.72 -33.09
C PHE A 267 -4.46 9.95 -31.61
N SER A 268 -3.21 10.28 -31.27
CA SER A 268 -2.85 10.65 -29.90
C SER A 268 -3.67 11.85 -29.39
N PHE A 269 -3.83 12.88 -30.23
CA PHE A 269 -4.62 14.08 -29.92
C PHE A 269 -6.12 13.77 -29.80
N MET A 270 -6.66 12.90 -30.65
CA MET A 270 -8.04 12.40 -30.53
C MET A 270 -8.27 11.68 -29.19
N TRP A 271 -7.36 10.80 -28.77
CA TRP A 271 -7.49 10.11 -27.48
C TRP A 271 -7.36 11.07 -26.29
N SER A 272 -6.52 12.11 -26.34
CA SER A 272 -6.53 13.18 -25.33
C SER A 272 -7.83 13.99 -25.32
N ALA A 273 -8.46 14.25 -26.47
CA ALA A 273 -9.76 14.90 -26.51
C ALA A 273 -10.86 14.01 -25.91
N ILE A 274 -10.81 12.70 -26.18
CA ILE A 274 -11.66 11.68 -25.55
C ILE A 274 -11.47 11.69 -24.02
N GLU A 275 -10.23 11.64 -23.53
CA GLU A 275 -9.89 11.69 -22.10
C GLU A 275 -10.48 12.93 -21.40
N VAL A 276 -10.15 14.13 -21.91
CA VAL A 276 -10.58 15.41 -21.31
C VAL A 276 -12.10 15.54 -21.31
N THR A 277 -12.76 15.26 -22.44
CA THR A 277 -14.22 15.39 -22.54
C THR A 277 -14.96 14.37 -21.67
N ILE A 278 -14.48 13.12 -21.59
CA ILE A 278 -15.07 12.10 -20.72
C ILE A 278 -14.81 12.41 -19.25
N GLY A 279 -13.60 12.84 -18.87
CA GLY A 279 -13.30 13.28 -17.51
C GLY A 279 -14.24 14.40 -17.02
N ILE A 280 -14.52 15.39 -17.88
CA ILE A 280 -15.50 16.46 -17.60
C ILE A 280 -16.91 15.88 -17.43
N MET A 281 -17.33 14.96 -18.30
CA MET A 281 -18.65 14.31 -18.17
C MET A 281 -18.78 13.48 -16.89
N VAL A 282 -17.74 12.74 -16.49
CA VAL A 282 -17.69 11.96 -15.24
C VAL A 282 -17.79 12.88 -14.03
N ALA A 283 -17.02 13.96 -14.00
CA ALA A 283 -17.10 14.99 -12.97
C ALA A 283 -18.49 15.64 -12.89
N CYS A 284 -19.24 15.67 -13.99
CA CYS A 284 -20.61 16.19 -14.02
C CYS A 284 -21.65 15.28 -13.35
N VAL A 285 -21.54 13.94 -13.48
CA VAL A 285 -22.61 12.99 -13.09
C VAL A 285 -23.12 13.20 -11.65
N PRO A 286 -22.29 13.37 -10.61
CA PRO A 286 -22.80 13.53 -9.24
C PRO A 286 -23.64 14.80 -9.04
N GLY A 287 -23.38 15.86 -9.82
CA GLY A 287 -24.15 17.11 -9.82
C GLY A 287 -25.53 17.00 -10.50
N LEU A 288 -25.78 15.93 -11.28
CA LEU A 288 -27.05 15.69 -11.97
C LEU A 288 -28.11 15.00 -11.09
N LYS A 289 -27.73 14.40 -9.95
CA LYS A 289 -28.65 13.70 -9.03
C LYS A 289 -29.93 14.49 -8.67
N PRO A 290 -29.88 15.81 -8.36
CA PRO A 290 -31.08 16.61 -8.05
C PRO A 290 -32.02 16.79 -9.25
N LEU A 291 -31.47 16.89 -10.46
CA LEU A 291 -32.24 17.03 -11.70
C LEU A 291 -32.93 15.71 -12.07
N VAL A 292 -32.21 14.59 -11.99
CA VAL A 292 -32.79 13.24 -12.18
C VAL A 292 -33.92 12.97 -11.17
N ALA A 293 -33.76 13.36 -9.91
CA ALA A 293 -34.79 13.21 -8.88
C ALA A 293 -36.08 13.99 -9.16
N ARG A 294 -35.99 15.11 -9.89
CA ARG A 294 -37.14 15.96 -10.24
C ARG A 294 -37.80 15.60 -11.57
N VAL A 295 -37.01 15.18 -12.56
CA VAL A 295 -37.48 14.86 -13.93
C VAL A 295 -37.89 13.39 -14.07
N ALA A 296 -37.19 12.47 -13.41
CA ALA A 296 -37.39 11.03 -13.54
C ALA A 296 -37.36 10.30 -12.18
N PRO A 297 -38.23 10.65 -11.20
CA PRO A 297 -38.22 10.06 -9.86
C PRO A 297 -38.37 8.52 -9.84
N ARG A 298 -39.09 7.94 -10.82
CA ARG A 298 -39.22 6.49 -11.01
C ARG A 298 -37.87 5.78 -11.22
N MET A 299 -36.85 6.47 -11.74
CA MET A 299 -35.53 5.90 -12.00
C MET A 299 -34.70 5.72 -10.71
N LEU A 300 -35.06 6.39 -9.62
CA LEU A 300 -34.34 6.38 -8.33
C LEU A 300 -35.04 5.61 -7.20
N ARG A 301 -36.33 5.32 -7.34
CA ARG A 301 -37.16 4.65 -6.33
C ARG A 301 -37.10 3.13 -6.50
N ASP A 302 -36.82 2.38 -5.44
CA ASP A 302 -36.78 0.91 -5.49
C ASP A 302 -38.20 0.32 -5.46
N GLU A 303 -38.42 -0.77 -6.19
CA GLU A 303 -39.76 -1.29 -6.55
C GLU A 303 -40.35 -2.24 -5.48
N HIS A 304 -39.91 -2.06 -4.23
CA HIS A 304 -40.29 -2.86 -3.06
C HIS A 304 -40.74 -2.00 -1.86
N ASP A 305 -40.80 -0.68 -1.98
CA ASP A 305 -41.67 0.13 -1.11
C ASP A 305 -43.13 -0.15 -1.51
N VAL A 306 -43.71 -1.22 -0.96
CA VAL A 306 -45.11 -1.59 -1.20
C VAL A 306 -46.02 -0.55 -0.56
N ASP A 307 -47.01 -0.04 -1.32
CA ASP A 307 -48.01 0.88 -0.79
C ASP A 307 -48.78 0.24 0.37
N SER A 308 -48.59 0.78 1.58
CA SER A 308 -49.28 0.36 2.80
C SER A 308 -50.72 0.88 2.83
N THR A 309 -51.55 0.45 1.88
CA THR A 309 -52.98 0.80 1.81
C THR A 309 -53.78 0.02 2.86
N PHE A 310 -53.72 0.48 4.11
CA PHE A 310 -54.71 0.15 5.13
C PHE A 310 -54.93 1.35 6.06
N GLY A 311 -56.07 2.04 5.88
CA GLY A 311 -56.32 3.35 6.50
C GLY A 311 -57.14 4.26 5.59
N SER A 312 -58.29 3.78 5.11
CA SER A 312 -59.23 4.62 4.37
C SER A 312 -59.94 5.56 5.33
N PHE A 313 -59.93 6.86 5.04
CA PHE A 313 -61.01 7.76 5.44
C PHE A 313 -61.26 8.80 4.35
N ALA A 314 -62.54 9.07 4.09
CA ALA A 314 -62.98 9.89 2.97
C ALA A 314 -63.00 11.39 3.30
N MET A 315 -62.93 12.21 2.25
CA MET A 315 -63.17 13.66 2.32
C MET A 315 -64.66 13.93 2.57
N VAL A 316 -64.98 14.63 3.65
CA VAL A 316 -66.32 15.14 3.98
C VAL A 316 -66.19 16.57 4.52
N ILE A 317 -67.13 17.45 4.17
CA ILE A 317 -67.17 18.88 4.56
C ILE A 317 -68.36 19.11 5.55
N PRO A 318 -68.59 20.29 6.16
CA PRO A 318 -68.59 20.40 7.62
C PRO A 318 -69.97 20.65 8.26
N GLU A 319 -70.17 20.21 9.52
CA GLU A 319 -71.22 20.79 10.38
C GLU A 319 -70.99 20.60 11.91
N LYS A 320 -71.45 21.61 12.69
CA LYS A 320 -71.87 21.66 14.11
C LYS A 320 -71.15 20.85 15.21
N GLU A 321 -70.40 21.60 16.03
CA GLU A 321 -70.72 21.90 17.45
C GLU A 321 -71.79 21.03 18.17
N GLN A 322 -71.41 20.27 19.21
CA GLN A 322 -72.12 20.20 20.52
C GLN A 322 -71.43 19.37 21.65
N THR A 323 -71.35 19.97 22.84
CA THR A 323 -71.40 19.41 24.23
C THR A 323 -70.61 18.16 24.69
N VAL A 324 -69.80 18.39 25.75
CA VAL A 324 -69.36 17.48 26.85
C VAL A 324 -70.56 17.37 27.86
N PRO A 325 -70.80 16.35 28.75
CA PRO A 325 -69.78 15.75 29.63
C PRO A 325 -69.98 14.32 30.25
N SER A 326 -69.02 14.00 31.15
CA SER A 326 -69.17 13.31 32.45
C SER A 326 -68.78 11.82 32.61
N ILE A 327 -68.39 11.50 33.85
CA ILE A 327 -67.74 10.28 34.38
C ILE A 327 -68.29 10.05 35.80
N PRO A 328 -68.32 8.82 36.34
CA PRO A 328 -67.25 8.38 37.27
C PRO A 328 -67.00 6.83 37.16
N ASP A 329 -66.45 6.03 38.11
CA ASP A 329 -66.04 6.24 39.51
C ASP A 329 -65.05 5.17 40.06
N VAL A 330 -64.66 5.35 41.34
CA VAL A 330 -63.97 4.47 42.32
C VAL A 330 -62.43 4.50 42.32
N ALA A 331 -61.86 4.89 43.47
CA ALA A 331 -60.41 5.00 43.73
C ALA A 331 -60.04 4.88 45.23
N HIS A 332 -58.77 4.55 45.52
CA HIS A 332 -57.97 4.68 46.77
C HIS A 332 -56.65 3.91 46.52
N ASP A 333 -55.45 4.13 47.05
CA ASP A 333 -54.74 5.10 47.92
C ASP A 333 -53.21 4.71 47.81
N ARG A 334 -52.12 5.40 48.19
CA ARG A 334 -51.66 6.77 48.58
C ARG A 334 -50.11 6.68 48.66
N SER A 335 -49.25 7.71 48.66
CA SER A 335 -49.28 9.17 48.45
C SER A 335 -47.82 9.68 48.24
N LEU A 336 -47.58 11.00 48.26
CA LEU A 336 -46.29 11.73 48.31
C LEU A 336 -45.41 11.72 47.02
N GLY A 337 -45.02 12.86 46.43
CA GLY A 337 -45.45 14.25 46.67
C GLY A 337 -44.45 15.31 46.18
N LYS A 338 -44.90 16.30 45.39
CA LYS A 338 -44.20 17.57 45.12
C LYS A 338 -45.20 18.67 44.71
N ALA A 339 -44.83 19.94 44.88
CA ALA A 339 -45.74 21.10 44.85
C ALA A 339 -45.47 22.09 43.67
N PRO A 340 -46.41 23.03 43.35
CA PRO A 340 -46.47 23.70 42.05
C PRO A 340 -46.31 25.24 42.07
N VAL A 341 -46.32 25.83 40.86
CA VAL A 341 -46.78 27.19 40.47
C VAL A 341 -47.29 26.99 39.01
N GLU A 342 -48.54 27.19 38.59
CA GLU A 342 -49.53 28.29 38.68
C GLU A 342 -49.48 29.23 37.45
N GLU A 343 -50.65 29.70 37.00
CA GLU A 343 -50.90 30.28 35.66
C GLU A 343 -51.02 31.82 35.68
N ASP A 344 -50.92 32.46 34.51
CA ASP A 344 -51.84 33.54 34.07
C ASP A 344 -51.58 33.92 32.60
N ALA A 345 -52.56 34.53 31.91
CA ALA A 345 -52.49 34.84 30.48
C ALA A 345 -53.34 36.06 30.07
N GLU A 346 -52.86 36.91 29.14
CA GLU A 346 -53.74 37.85 28.43
C GLU A 346 -53.24 38.33 27.03
N HIS A 347 -54.16 38.27 26.06
CA HIS A 347 -54.37 39.03 24.81
C HIS A 347 -53.27 39.84 24.07
N GLY A 348 -53.27 39.72 22.72
CA GLY A 348 -52.70 40.71 21.78
C GLY A 348 -52.55 40.20 20.33
N GLU A 349 -53.09 40.90 19.33
CA GLU A 349 -52.98 40.55 17.88
C GLU A 349 -52.06 41.52 17.09
N MET A 350 -51.50 41.01 15.97
CA MET A 350 -50.70 41.73 14.95
C MET A 350 -49.31 42.24 15.43
N ASP A 351 -48.28 42.42 14.59
CA ASP A 351 -48.29 42.70 13.14
C ASP A 351 -47.24 41.88 12.33
N ILE A 352 -47.36 41.86 11.01
CA ILE A 352 -46.70 40.94 10.06
C ILE A 352 -45.53 41.62 9.31
N MET A 353 -44.54 42.21 10.02
CA MET A 353 -43.37 42.78 9.33
C MET A 353 -41.99 42.71 10.04
N GLU A 354 -41.82 42.02 11.17
CA GLU A 354 -40.55 42.06 11.94
C GLU A 354 -39.71 40.75 11.97
N PHE A 355 -39.76 39.91 10.93
CA PHE A 355 -38.94 38.68 10.86
C PHE A 355 -37.98 38.60 9.65
N LEU A 356 -37.81 39.70 8.88
CA LEU A 356 -37.10 39.66 7.59
C LEU A 356 -36.04 40.76 7.33
N SER A 357 -35.45 41.39 8.36
CA SER A 357 -34.29 42.29 8.13
C SER A 357 -33.30 42.46 9.30
N GLY A 358 -32.37 41.50 9.41
CA GLY A 358 -30.92 41.65 9.70
C GLY A 358 -30.36 42.54 10.84
N ARG A 359 -29.28 42.09 11.48
CA ARG A 359 -28.33 42.97 12.20
C ARG A 359 -26.88 42.44 12.17
N ARG A 360 -25.93 43.32 12.49
CA ARG A 360 -24.47 43.12 12.38
C ARG A 360 -23.70 43.94 13.43
N ASP A 361 -22.46 43.49 13.70
CA ASP A 361 -21.27 44.22 14.19
C ASP A 361 -21.11 44.66 15.69
N PHE A 362 -19.83 44.74 16.10
CA PHE A 362 -19.22 45.36 17.32
C PHE A 362 -19.37 44.63 18.70
N ALA A 363 -18.40 44.64 19.63
CA ALA A 363 -16.99 45.10 19.67
C ALA A 363 -16.15 44.40 20.79
N GLN A 364 -14.85 44.74 20.92
CA GLN A 364 -13.87 44.32 21.96
C GLN A 364 -13.34 45.57 22.73
N PRO A 365 -12.66 45.47 23.92
CA PRO A 365 -11.19 45.78 23.95
C PRO A 365 -10.32 45.28 25.17
N THR A 366 -8.98 45.19 24.95
CA THR A 366 -7.81 45.50 25.86
C THR A 366 -7.58 44.87 27.28
N SER A 367 -6.35 44.70 27.85
CA SER A 367 -4.95 44.69 27.34
C SER A 367 -3.84 44.37 28.40
N LYS A 368 -2.85 43.48 28.06
CA LYS A 368 -1.34 43.56 28.27
C LYS A 368 -0.68 43.81 29.68
N PRO A 369 0.67 43.64 29.90
CA PRO A 369 1.75 42.91 29.14
C PRO A 369 2.87 42.16 29.97
N TYR A 370 3.80 41.50 29.24
CA TYR A 370 5.28 41.28 29.47
C TYR A 370 5.90 40.10 30.28
N GLU A 371 7.05 39.65 29.70
CA GLU A 371 8.28 39.01 30.24
C GLU A 371 8.40 37.51 30.61
N GLU A 372 9.62 37.09 31.00
CA GLU A 372 10.33 35.86 30.55
C GLU A 372 11.21 35.24 31.69
N VAL A 373 11.77 34.02 31.45
CA VAL A 373 12.92 33.38 32.17
C VAL A 373 12.66 32.49 33.43
N ASP A 374 13.34 31.33 33.44
CA ASP A 374 13.80 30.41 34.53
C ASP A 374 12.91 29.56 35.48
N THR A 375 13.57 28.50 35.98
CA THR A 375 13.25 27.50 37.02
C THR A 375 14.27 27.64 38.19
N PRO A 376 14.19 27.03 39.42
CA PRO A 376 13.47 25.79 39.82
C PRO A 376 12.90 25.74 41.29
N GLU A 377 12.70 24.50 41.77
CA GLU A 377 12.25 23.89 43.07
C GLU A 377 12.34 24.59 44.47
N MET A 378 11.60 23.98 45.43
CA MET A 378 11.55 24.13 46.92
C MET A 378 10.81 25.36 47.51
N GLY A 379 10.18 25.32 48.70
CA GLY A 379 9.80 24.19 49.59
C GLY A 379 9.57 24.57 51.08
N LEU A 380 8.44 24.15 51.70
CA LEU A 380 8.05 24.30 53.14
C LEU A 380 7.79 25.78 53.60
N ASP A 381 7.14 26.17 54.71
CA ASP A 381 6.38 25.56 55.85
C ASP A 381 5.48 26.68 56.51
N PHE A 382 4.70 26.66 57.64
CA PHE A 382 4.25 25.72 58.71
C PHE A 382 3.01 26.34 59.45
N LEU A 383 2.36 25.62 60.40
CA LEU A 383 1.37 26.08 61.44
C LEU A 383 -0.04 26.55 60.96
N THR A 384 -1.16 26.46 61.72
CA THR A 384 -1.44 25.99 63.11
C THR A 384 -2.84 25.35 63.24
N THR A 385 -3.12 24.60 64.31
CA THR A 385 -4.42 23.95 64.65
C THR A 385 -5.30 24.78 65.61
N PRO A 386 -6.51 24.30 66.02
CA PRO A 386 -6.63 23.45 67.22
C PRO A 386 -7.65 22.28 67.11
N GLU A 387 -7.86 21.57 68.22
CA GLU A 387 -8.49 20.23 68.31
C GLU A 387 -9.95 20.23 68.85
N MET A 388 -10.64 19.10 68.71
CA MET A 388 -11.07 18.27 69.86
C MET A 388 -11.26 16.79 69.42
N ALA A 389 -11.20 15.84 70.37
CA ALA A 389 -10.78 14.47 70.08
C ALA A 389 -11.70 13.36 70.65
N HIS A 390 -11.55 12.14 70.13
CA HIS A 390 -11.36 10.87 70.88
C HIS A 390 -11.23 9.66 69.92
N GLY A 391 -10.45 8.61 70.28
CA GLY A 391 -10.92 7.24 69.99
C GLY A 391 -10.06 6.14 69.33
N LEU A 392 -8.73 6.27 69.17
CA LEU A 392 -7.77 5.14 68.94
C LEU A 392 -7.91 4.21 67.69
N GLU A 393 -6.94 4.31 66.78
CA GLU A 393 -6.22 3.23 66.01
C GLU A 393 -7.00 2.11 65.24
N ARG A 394 -6.53 1.58 64.10
CA ARG A 394 -5.13 1.38 63.65
C ARG A 394 -4.98 1.16 62.13
N SER A 395 -3.80 1.48 61.60
CA SER A 395 -3.23 1.10 60.29
C SER A 395 -3.79 1.75 59.02
N GLN A 396 -2.88 2.08 58.09
CA GLN A 396 -3.15 2.62 56.76
C GLN A 396 -3.07 1.52 55.68
N THR A 397 -3.87 1.64 54.62
CA THR A 397 -3.47 1.17 53.28
C THR A 397 -4.10 2.09 52.23
N ALA A 398 -3.35 2.45 51.18
CA ALA A 398 -3.72 3.56 50.31
C ALA A 398 -4.84 3.24 49.31
N LEU A 399 -5.73 4.21 49.09
CA LEU A 399 -6.71 4.24 48.00
C LEU A 399 -6.00 4.32 46.64
N THR A 400 -6.17 3.30 45.80
CA THR A 400 -5.76 3.33 44.39
C THR A 400 -6.99 3.41 43.48
N ASN A 401 -7.08 4.49 42.69
CA ASN A 401 -8.21 4.75 41.80
C ASN A 401 -8.25 3.77 40.60
N THR A 402 -9.20 2.83 40.58
CA THR A 402 -9.44 1.91 39.45
C THR A 402 -10.92 1.73 39.09
N THR A 403 -11.70 2.80 39.11
CA THR A 403 -13.05 2.84 38.50
C THR A 403 -13.05 3.70 37.22
N ARG A 404 -13.07 3.06 36.05
CA ARG A 404 -13.24 3.76 34.76
C ARG A 404 -14.19 3.02 33.83
N ASN A 405 -15.46 3.43 33.89
CA ASN A 405 -16.51 3.28 32.89
C ASN A 405 -16.80 1.85 32.37
N THR A 406 -17.60 1.10 33.12
CA THR A 406 -18.34 -0.09 32.63
C THR A 406 -19.85 0.09 32.83
N ALA A 407 -20.41 1.18 32.29
CA ALA A 407 -21.85 1.32 32.15
C ALA A 407 -22.34 0.43 30.99
N PRO A 408 -23.29 -0.51 31.21
CA PRO A 408 -23.85 -1.31 30.12
C PRO A 408 -24.72 -0.42 29.22
N GLN A 409 -24.48 -0.47 27.90
CA GLN A 409 -25.34 0.21 26.95
C GLN A 409 -26.71 -0.47 26.86
N SER A 410 -27.77 0.32 26.76
CA SER A 410 -29.11 -0.21 26.52
C SER A 410 -29.19 -0.89 25.15
N PRO A 411 -29.85 -2.07 25.04
CA PRO A 411 -29.96 -2.78 23.78
C PRO A 411 -30.81 -1.97 22.80
N THR A 412 -30.21 -1.59 21.66
CA THR A 412 -30.98 -1.00 20.56
C THR A 412 -31.63 -2.09 19.72
N PHE A 413 -32.78 -1.78 19.13
CA PHE A 413 -33.68 -2.70 18.41
C PHE A 413 -33.06 -3.46 17.21
N PHE A 414 -31.81 -3.20 16.86
CA PHE A 414 -31.12 -3.76 15.68
C PHE A 414 -30.20 -4.96 15.95
N ASP A 415 -30.14 -5.47 17.18
CA ASP A 415 -29.25 -6.59 17.59
C ASP A 415 -29.57 -7.94 16.89
N PHE A 416 -30.69 -8.02 16.16
CA PHE A 416 -31.04 -9.17 15.33
C PHE A 416 -30.16 -9.37 14.09
N VAL A 417 -29.40 -8.35 13.65
CA VAL A 417 -28.36 -8.55 12.63
C VAL A 417 -27.05 -8.91 13.34
N ASN A 418 -26.86 -10.21 13.59
CA ASN A 418 -25.66 -10.76 14.22
C ASN A 418 -24.42 -10.48 13.36
N MET A 419 -23.82 -9.31 13.58
CA MET A 419 -22.55 -8.84 13.05
C MET A 419 -21.42 -9.63 13.73
N LYS A 420 -21.37 -10.93 13.42
CA LYS A 420 -20.48 -11.94 14.01
C LYS A 420 -19.08 -11.38 14.18
N GLN A 421 -18.76 -10.96 15.41
CA GLN A 421 -17.51 -10.26 15.71
C GLN A 421 -16.36 -11.14 15.25
N ARG A 422 -15.55 -10.63 14.31
CA ARG A 422 -14.47 -11.42 13.74
C ARG A 422 -13.45 -11.66 14.83
N LYS A 423 -13.18 -12.94 15.13
CA LYS A 423 -12.10 -13.36 16.02
C LYS A 423 -10.82 -12.62 15.63
N SER A 424 -10.15 -12.02 16.61
CA SER A 424 -8.86 -11.38 16.43
C SER A 424 -7.87 -12.36 15.80
N LEU A 425 -6.95 -11.84 14.98
CA LEU A 425 -5.94 -12.58 14.21
C LEU A 425 -5.25 -13.71 15.02
N VAL A 426 -4.99 -13.45 16.30
CA VAL A 426 -4.23 -14.33 17.19
C VAL A 426 -5.09 -15.43 17.85
N HIS A 427 -6.41 -15.23 17.97
CA HIS A 427 -7.35 -16.20 18.56
C HIS A 427 -8.02 -17.11 17.50
N LEU A 428 -7.49 -17.14 16.26
CA LEU A 428 -7.99 -18.02 15.20
C LEU A 428 -7.53 -19.47 15.43
N THR A 429 -8.46 -20.43 15.33
CA THR A 429 -8.09 -21.85 15.36
C THR A 429 -7.35 -22.27 14.07
N HIS A 430 -6.64 -23.40 14.11
CA HIS A 430 -5.94 -23.96 12.95
C HIS A 430 -6.81 -24.11 11.67
N ARG A 431 -8.13 -24.28 11.78
CA ARG A 431 -9.03 -24.36 10.61
C ARG A 431 -9.48 -22.98 10.13
N GLU A 432 -9.64 -22.03 11.03
CA GLU A 432 -10.09 -20.66 10.72
C GLU A 432 -8.96 -19.80 10.14
N SER A 433 -7.71 -20.03 10.55
CA SER A 433 -6.54 -19.31 10.03
C SER A 433 -6.16 -19.72 8.60
N LEU A 434 -6.56 -20.91 8.11
CA LEU A 434 -6.20 -21.40 6.77
C LEU A 434 -6.63 -20.46 5.65
N PHE A 435 -7.83 -19.87 5.71
CA PHE A 435 -8.30 -18.97 4.64
C PHE A 435 -7.52 -17.64 4.62
N PRO A 436 -7.37 -16.88 5.73
CA PRO A 436 -6.54 -15.69 5.74
C PRO A 436 -5.06 -15.96 5.40
N ILE A 437 -4.49 -17.08 5.86
CA ILE A 437 -3.14 -17.51 5.47
C ILE A 437 -3.09 -17.71 3.96
N ALA A 438 -3.93 -18.58 3.39
CA ALA A 438 -3.87 -18.95 1.98
C ALA A 438 -3.98 -17.75 1.03
N VAL A 439 -4.83 -16.76 1.35
CA VAL A 439 -4.92 -15.57 0.50
C VAL A 439 -3.65 -14.70 0.62
N VAL A 440 -3.13 -14.45 1.83
CA VAL A 440 -1.85 -13.72 1.96
C VAL A 440 -0.67 -14.51 1.37
N THR A 441 -0.69 -15.84 1.39
CA THR A 441 0.27 -16.71 0.67
C THR A 441 0.16 -16.55 -0.86
N VAL A 442 -1.03 -16.26 -1.41
CA VAL A 442 -1.18 -15.90 -2.83
C VAL A 442 -0.62 -14.49 -3.11
N LEU A 443 -0.74 -13.53 -2.19
CA LEU A 443 -0.01 -12.25 -2.31
C LEU A 443 1.50 -12.49 -2.39
N PHE A 444 2.05 -13.34 -1.51
CA PHE A 444 3.46 -13.74 -1.55
C PHE A 444 3.87 -14.34 -2.90
N PHE A 445 3.05 -15.21 -3.51
CA PHE A 445 3.33 -15.71 -4.87
C PHE A 445 3.34 -14.59 -5.91
N VAL A 446 2.29 -13.78 -5.98
CA VAL A 446 2.13 -12.75 -7.02
C VAL A 446 3.24 -11.71 -6.88
N TRP A 447 3.47 -11.15 -5.70
CA TRP A 447 4.56 -10.20 -5.48
C TRP A 447 5.95 -10.83 -5.75
N GLY A 448 6.18 -12.10 -5.39
CA GLY A 448 7.42 -12.80 -5.75
C GLY A 448 7.64 -12.92 -7.27
N PHE A 449 6.56 -13.14 -8.02
CA PHE A 449 6.57 -13.14 -9.49
C PHE A 449 6.78 -11.72 -10.06
N GLU A 450 6.05 -10.72 -9.56
CA GLU A 450 6.18 -9.31 -9.94
C GLU A 450 7.61 -8.79 -9.73
N TYR A 451 8.24 -9.14 -8.59
CA TYR A 451 9.63 -8.82 -8.29
C TYR A 451 10.63 -9.49 -9.25
N GLY A 452 10.52 -10.80 -9.47
CA GLY A 452 11.42 -11.53 -10.37
C GLY A 452 11.29 -11.10 -11.84
N LEU A 453 10.11 -10.65 -12.27
CA LEU A 453 9.92 -10.05 -13.59
C LEU A 453 10.59 -8.67 -13.66
N LEU A 454 10.38 -7.83 -12.63
CA LEU A 454 10.92 -6.48 -12.58
C LEU A 454 12.45 -6.45 -12.63
N ASP A 455 13.14 -7.34 -11.90
CA ASP A 455 14.61 -7.41 -11.90
C ASP A 455 15.16 -7.74 -13.30
N GLN A 456 14.55 -8.70 -14.01
CA GLN A 456 14.95 -9.05 -15.38
C GLN A 456 14.75 -7.88 -16.36
N LEU A 457 13.66 -7.11 -16.23
CA LEU A 457 13.41 -5.92 -17.06
C LEU A 457 14.40 -4.78 -16.72
N ASN A 458 14.72 -4.59 -15.44
CA ASN A 458 15.73 -3.63 -14.97
C ASN A 458 17.15 -4.01 -15.43
N ALA A 459 17.50 -5.29 -15.49
CA ALA A 459 18.77 -5.77 -16.01
C ALA A 459 18.93 -5.47 -17.51
N GLN A 460 17.88 -5.70 -18.31
CA GLN A 460 17.88 -5.32 -19.73
C GLN A 460 18.03 -3.81 -19.92
N PHE A 461 17.39 -2.99 -19.09
CA PHE A 461 17.57 -1.55 -19.14
C PHE A 461 19.03 -1.13 -18.89
N GLN A 462 19.67 -1.69 -17.85
CA GLN A 462 21.07 -1.38 -17.52
C GLN A 462 22.03 -1.68 -18.68
N ASN A 463 21.79 -2.77 -19.41
CA ASN A 463 22.54 -3.12 -20.63
C ASN A 463 22.30 -2.11 -21.77
N VAL A 464 21.04 -1.76 -22.07
CA VAL A 464 20.71 -0.83 -23.18
C VAL A 464 21.21 0.59 -22.92
N ALA A 465 21.13 1.06 -21.67
CA ALA A 465 21.58 2.40 -21.29
C ALA A 465 23.07 2.50 -20.94
N ASN A 466 23.87 1.44 -21.15
CA ASN A 466 25.31 1.37 -20.85
C ASN A 466 25.66 1.88 -19.44
N VAL A 467 24.86 1.47 -18.45
CA VAL A 467 24.97 1.94 -17.06
C VAL A 467 26.28 1.45 -16.43
N SER A 468 27.07 2.35 -15.83
CA SER A 468 28.35 1.97 -15.22
C SER A 468 28.14 1.14 -13.94
N ALA A 469 29.13 0.32 -13.54
CA ALA A 469 29.02 -0.55 -12.37
C ALA A 469 28.63 0.22 -11.08
N GLY A 470 29.28 1.36 -10.82
CA GLY A 470 28.92 2.25 -9.71
C GLY A 470 27.51 2.84 -9.81
N GLN A 471 27.01 3.11 -11.03
CA GLN A 471 25.63 3.54 -11.26
C GLN A 471 24.62 2.41 -11.04
N ALA A 472 24.95 1.17 -11.42
CA ALA A 472 24.14 -0.03 -11.18
C ALA A 472 24.05 -0.38 -9.68
N VAL A 473 25.18 -0.28 -8.96
CA VAL A 473 25.23 -0.36 -7.48
C VAL A 473 24.38 0.74 -6.84
N GLY A 474 24.40 1.95 -7.39
CA GLY A 474 23.54 3.07 -6.96
C GLY A 474 22.03 2.78 -7.10
N LEU A 475 21.60 2.12 -8.19
CA LEU A 475 20.22 1.70 -8.40
C LEU A 475 19.76 0.68 -7.34
N ARG A 476 20.57 -0.36 -7.09
CA ARG A 476 20.32 -1.35 -6.03
C ARG A 476 20.27 -0.71 -4.64
N SER A 477 21.18 0.21 -4.35
CA SER A 477 21.21 0.91 -3.06
C SER A 477 19.99 1.81 -2.85
N ALA A 478 19.45 2.42 -3.90
CA ALA A 478 18.22 3.22 -3.82
C ALA A 478 16.98 2.38 -3.49
N TYR A 479 16.87 1.17 -4.04
CA TYR A 479 15.83 0.20 -3.68
C TYR A 479 15.88 -0.15 -2.17
N TYR A 480 17.05 -0.48 -1.64
CA TYR A 480 17.22 -0.79 -0.21
C TYR A 480 17.12 0.44 0.72
N ALA A 481 17.39 1.65 0.21
CA ALA A 481 17.05 2.88 0.93
C ALA A 481 15.53 3.08 1.06
N GLY A 482 14.75 2.67 0.05
CA GLY A 482 13.29 2.59 0.13
C GLY A 482 12.83 1.68 1.27
N TYR A 483 13.49 0.52 1.43
CA TYR A 483 13.27 -0.42 2.54
C TYR A 483 13.65 0.12 3.92
N PHE A 484 14.54 1.10 4.03
CA PHE A 484 14.81 1.77 5.30
C PHE A 484 13.73 2.82 5.64
N VAL A 485 13.38 3.66 4.66
CA VAL A 485 12.49 4.82 4.88
C VAL A 485 11.02 4.40 4.99
N GLY A 486 10.56 3.49 4.12
CA GLY A 486 9.16 3.06 4.04
C GLY A 486 8.58 2.55 5.36
N PRO A 487 9.20 1.56 6.04
CA PRO A 487 8.71 1.01 7.29
C PRO A 487 8.70 2.04 8.42
N LEU A 488 9.78 2.81 8.55
CA LEU A 488 9.97 3.76 9.66
C LEU A 488 9.02 4.97 9.58
N THR A 489 8.62 5.36 8.37
CA THR A 489 7.73 6.50 8.12
C THR A 489 6.27 6.06 7.94
N LEU A 490 5.86 5.75 6.72
CA LEU A 490 4.47 5.42 6.38
C LEU A 490 4.04 4.06 6.96
N GLY A 491 4.94 3.07 7.00
CA GLY A 491 4.65 1.72 7.52
C GLY A 491 4.21 1.77 8.97
N ARG A 492 4.96 2.51 9.79
CA ARG A 492 4.62 2.80 11.19
C ARG A 492 3.28 3.53 11.31
N LEU A 493 3.04 4.59 10.54
CA LEU A 493 1.82 5.39 10.62
C LEU A 493 0.58 4.56 10.27
N VAL A 494 0.61 3.85 9.13
CA VAL A 494 -0.49 3.00 8.65
C VAL A 494 -0.74 1.85 9.62
N LEU A 495 0.31 1.11 10.02
CA LEU A 495 0.14 -0.08 10.86
C LEU A 495 -0.41 0.26 12.25
N TYR A 496 -0.01 1.40 12.83
CA TYR A 496 -0.56 1.86 14.12
C TYR A 496 -2.03 2.30 13.98
N ASN A 497 -2.34 3.16 13.01
CA ASN A 497 -3.63 3.82 12.92
C ASN A 497 -4.73 2.98 12.22
N TRP A 498 -4.37 2.22 11.19
CA TRP A 498 -5.31 1.52 10.29
C TRP A 498 -5.07 0.00 10.22
N GLY A 499 -4.20 -0.54 11.08
CA GLY A 499 -4.01 -1.97 11.25
C GLY A 499 -3.23 -2.66 10.13
N PHE A 500 -3.12 -3.99 10.22
CA PHE A 500 -2.35 -4.80 9.28
C PHE A 500 -2.97 -4.83 7.87
N LYS A 501 -4.31 -4.78 7.77
CA LYS A 501 -4.99 -4.86 6.48
C LYS A 501 -4.67 -3.66 5.59
N ALA A 502 -4.63 -2.45 6.14
CA ALA A 502 -4.46 -1.22 5.36
C ALA A 502 -3.11 -1.13 4.64
N CYS A 503 -2.06 -1.75 5.19
CA CYS A 503 -0.74 -1.81 4.56
C CYS A 503 -0.76 -2.47 3.17
N PHE A 504 -1.60 -3.48 2.94
CA PHE A 504 -1.62 -4.22 1.66
C PHE A 504 -2.03 -3.35 0.45
N PRO A 505 -3.22 -2.72 0.39
CA PRO A 505 -3.58 -1.87 -0.75
C PRO A 505 -2.66 -0.63 -0.87
N ILE A 506 -2.18 -0.07 0.25
CA ILE A 506 -1.30 1.11 0.23
C ILE A 506 0.06 0.77 -0.36
N GLY A 507 0.70 -0.32 0.07
CA GLY A 507 1.98 -0.77 -0.50
C GLY A 507 1.85 -1.14 -1.97
N LEU A 508 0.77 -1.83 -2.37
CA LEU A 508 0.51 -2.19 -3.76
C LEU A 508 0.29 -0.94 -4.64
N CYS A 509 -0.45 0.06 -4.18
CA CYS A 509 -0.61 1.32 -4.94
C CYS A 509 0.72 2.10 -5.10
N ILE A 510 1.60 2.10 -4.10
CA ILE A 510 2.91 2.76 -4.19
C ILE A 510 3.86 1.97 -5.10
N TYR A 511 3.90 0.64 -4.98
CA TYR A 511 4.68 -0.23 -5.85
C TYR A 511 4.24 -0.10 -7.31
N ALA A 512 2.92 -0.17 -7.58
CA ALA A 512 2.35 0.07 -8.90
C ALA A 512 2.74 1.45 -9.46
N SER A 513 2.65 2.51 -8.64
CA SER A 513 3.07 3.86 -9.04
C SER A 513 4.54 3.90 -9.47
N GLY A 514 5.43 3.19 -8.79
CA GLY A 514 6.82 3.01 -9.22
C GLY A 514 6.93 2.21 -10.53
N CYS A 515 6.24 1.07 -10.65
CA CYS A 515 6.19 0.28 -11.89
C CYS A 515 5.75 1.12 -13.10
N LEU A 516 4.82 2.05 -12.91
CA LEU A 516 4.33 2.96 -13.94
C LEU A 516 5.40 4.00 -14.37
N ILE A 517 6.19 4.52 -13.43
CA ILE A 517 7.25 5.50 -13.72
C ILE A 517 8.43 4.86 -14.48
N TYR A 518 8.66 3.54 -14.34
CA TYR A 518 9.69 2.85 -15.13
C TYR A 518 9.45 2.92 -16.65
N TRP A 519 8.20 3.08 -17.13
CA TRP A 519 7.93 3.18 -18.56
C TRP A 519 8.62 4.39 -19.21
N PRO A 520 8.33 5.65 -18.84
CA PRO A 520 9.07 6.79 -19.40
C PRO A 520 10.52 6.83 -18.92
N ALA A 521 10.87 6.28 -17.75
CA ALA A 521 12.28 6.15 -17.38
C ALA A 521 13.05 5.34 -18.44
N ALA A 522 12.49 4.20 -18.88
CA ALA A 522 13.07 3.33 -19.90
C ALA A 522 13.14 4.00 -21.28
N VAL A 523 12.08 4.71 -21.72
CA VAL A 523 12.09 5.43 -23.00
C VAL A 523 13.13 6.56 -23.01
N LEU A 524 13.24 7.29 -21.90
CA LEU A 524 14.13 8.44 -21.78
C LEU A 524 15.58 8.07 -21.39
N THR A 525 15.87 6.78 -21.17
CA THR A 525 17.19 6.27 -20.72
C THR A 525 17.77 6.98 -19.48
N SER A 526 16.89 7.51 -18.62
CA SER A 526 17.26 8.46 -17.57
C SER A 526 17.64 7.76 -16.26
N TRP A 527 18.94 7.60 -16.01
CA TRP A 527 19.46 7.01 -14.75
C TRP A 527 18.91 7.69 -13.47
N PRO A 528 18.83 9.03 -13.35
CA PRO A 528 18.22 9.66 -12.16
C PRO A 528 16.75 9.28 -11.97
N THR A 529 15.98 9.14 -13.06
CA THR A 529 14.59 8.70 -12.99
C THR A 529 14.51 7.24 -12.54
N PHE A 530 15.38 6.35 -13.04
CA PHE A 530 15.49 4.98 -12.57
C PHE A 530 15.86 4.88 -11.08
N LEU A 531 16.75 5.74 -10.59
CA LEU A 531 17.14 5.78 -9.17
C LEU A 531 15.95 6.14 -8.27
N VAL A 532 15.23 7.21 -8.60
CA VAL A 532 14.00 7.61 -7.88
C VAL A 532 12.93 6.50 -7.95
N THR A 533 12.81 5.84 -9.10
CA THR A 533 11.80 4.77 -9.29
C THR A 533 12.13 3.52 -8.50
N ASN A 534 13.41 3.11 -8.44
CA ASN A 534 13.87 2.02 -7.57
C ASN A 534 13.57 2.31 -6.10
N PHE A 535 13.79 3.54 -5.64
CA PHE A 535 13.43 3.97 -4.28
C PHE A 535 11.91 3.88 -4.02
N ILE A 536 11.06 4.37 -4.93
CA ILE A 536 9.59 4.29 -4.81
C ILE A 536 9.11 2.84 -4.77
N VAL A 537 9.68 1.97 -5.62
CA VAL A 537 9.38 0.52 -5.63
C VAL A 537 9.81 -0.14 -4.32
N GLY A 538 11.04 0.08 -3.85
CA GLY A 538 11.51 -0.49 -2.58
C GLY A 538 10.68 -0.02 -1.38
N PHE A 539 10.29 1.27 -1.37
CA PHE A 539 9.35 1.82 -0.39
C PHE A 539 8.00 1.08 -0.46
N GLY A 540 7.41 0.93 -1.64
CA GLY A 540 6.12 0.25 -1.84
C GLY A 540 6.12 -1.21 -1.40
N LEU A 541 7.19 -1.96 -1.70
CA LEU A 541 7.32 -3.36 -1.27
C LEU A 541 7.57 -3.48 0.23
N SER A 542 8.40 -2.60 0.82
CA SER A 542 8.62 -2.60 2.28
C SER A 542 7.33 -2.34 3.08
N MET A 543 6.40 -1.55 2.54
CA MET A 543 5.06 -1.35 3.13
C MET A 543 4.24 -2.65 3.21
N LEU A 544 4.40 -3.55 2.22
CA LEU A 544 3.78 -4.87 2.24
C LEU A 544 4.46 -5.77 3.27
N GLU A 545 5.79 -5.79 3.30
CA GLU A 545 6.55 -6.65 4.21
C GLU A 545 6.29 -6.37 5.70
N VAL A 546 6.09 -5.09 6.06
CA VAL A 546 5.70 -4.65 7.41
C VAL A 546 4.41 -5.30 7.90
N SER A 547 3.48 -5.64 7.00
CA SER A 547 2.25 -6.35 7.36
C SER A 547 2.28 -7.84 7.04
N ALA A 548 2.73 -8.24 5.85
CA ALA A 548 2.62 -9.61 5.33
C ALA A 548 3.36 -10.63 6.21
N ASN A 549 4.62 -10.36 6.55
CA ASN A 549 5.43 -11.28 7.35
C ASN A 549 4.86 -11.44 8.76
N ALA A 550 4.52 -10.33 9.44
CA ALA A 550 3.89 -10.36 10.75
C ALA A 550 2.48 -10.97 10.74
N PHE A 551 1.68 -10.73 9.70
CA PHE A 551 0.34 -11.29 9.57
C PHE A 551 0.38 -12.82 9.52
N ILE A 552 1.25 -13.42 8.70
CA ILE A 552 1.42 -14.88 8.63
C ILE A 552 1.95 -15.47 9.95
N VAL A 553 2.86 -14.77 10.63
CA VAL A 553 3.37 -15.15 11.96
C VAL A 553 2.27 -15.13 13.02
N LEU A 554 1.39 -14.12 13.03
CA LEU A 554 0.35 -13.93 14.03
C LEU A 554 -0.97 -14.66 13.74
N CYS A 555 -1.22 -15.08 12.49
CA CYS A 555 -2.48 -15.70 12.08
C CYS A 555 -2.62 -17.14 12.62
N GLY A 556 -3.31 -17.27 13.76
CA GLY A 556 -3.51 -18.54 14.45
C GLY A 556 -2.32 -19.03 15.28
N PRO A 557 -2.35 -20.28 15.81
CA PRO A 557 -1.60 -20.64 17.01
C PRO A 557 -0.09 -20.41 16.94
N ALA A 558 0.46 -19.72 17.94
CA ALA A 558 1.85 -19.24 17.97
C ALA A 558 2.91 -20.34 17.91
N SER A 559 2.52 -21.60 18.16
CA SER A 559 3.35 -22.81 18.10
C SER A 559 3.88 -23.15 16.71
N HIS A 560 3.19 -22.72 15.64
CA HIS A 560 3.52 -23.07 14.24
C HIS A 560 3.91 -21.84 13.39
N ALA A 561 4.24 -20.71 14.02
CA ALA A 561 4.44 -19.43 13.34
C ALA A 561 5.59 -19.45 12.31
N GLU A 562 6.75 -20.02 12.69
CA GLU A 562 7.91 -20.17 11.81
C GLU A 562 7.60 -21.06 10.60
N ILE A 563 6.76 -22.07 10.78
CA ILE A 563 6.36 -23.04 9.74
C ILE A 563 5.45 -22.35 8.72
N ARG A 564 4.45 -21.60 9.18
CA ARG A 564 3.56 -20.80 8.31
C ARG A 564 4.34 -19.79 7.46
N LEU A 565 5.30 -19.08 8.07
CA LEU A 565 6.10 -18.09 7.36
C LEU A 565 7.00 -18.75 6.33
N ASN A 566 7.73 -19.82 6.69
CA ASN A 566 8.58 -20.56 5.74
C ASN A 566 7.79 -21.14 4.54
N ILE A 567 6.55 -21.62 4.74
CA ILE A 567 5.70 -22.08 3.63
C ILE A 567 5.30 -20.92 2.70
N SER A 568 4.90 -19.78 3.27
CA SER A 568 4.46 -18.61 2.49
C SER A 568 5.63 -17.98 1.71
N GLN A 569 6.78 -17.82 2.37
CA GLN A 569 8.03 -17.37 1.77
C GLN A 569 8.62 -18.40 0.79
N GLY A 570 8.37 -19.70 0.96
CA GLY A 570 8.70 -20.73 -0.03
C GLY A 570 7.89 -20.56 -1.31
N ILE A 571 6.60 -20.23 -1.19
CA ILE A 571 5.71 -19.95 -2.32
C ILE A 571 6.08 -18.62 -3.02
N GLN A 572 6.52 -17.60 -2.29
CA GLN A 572 7.14 -16.40 -2.89
C GLN A 572 8.37 -16.76 -3.73
N ALA A 573 9.26 -17.61 -3.19
CA ALA A 573 10.48 -18.00 -3.89
C ALA A 573 10.19 -18.77 -5.20
N VAL A 574 9.09 -19.54 -5.26
CA VAL A 574 8.60 -20.14 -6.52
C VAL A 574 8.18 -19.07 -7.53
N GLY A 575 7.49 -18.02 -7.10
CA GLY A 575 7.14 -16.87 -7.96
C GLY A 575 8.39 -16.24 -8.60
N SER A 576 9.43 -15.97 -7.80
CA SER A 576 10.68 -15.38 -8.28
C SER A 576 11.55 -16.30 -9.15
N ILE A 577 11.29 -17.61 -9.18
CA ILE A 577 11.92 -18.53 -10.15
C ILE A 577 11.14 -18.53 -11.48
N VAL A 578 9.81 -18.58 -11.40
CA VAL A 578 8.93 -18.68 -12.57
C VAL A 578 8.98 -17.40 -13.42
N ALA A 579 9.10 -16.22 -12.79
CA ALA A 579 9.07 -14.95 -13.49
C ALA A 579 10.26 -14.72 -14.46
N PRO A 580 11.55 -14.85 -14.07
CA PRO A 580 12.67 -14.71 -15.01
C PRO A 580 12.65 -15.73 -16.15
N LEU A 581 12.23 -16.98 -15.87
CA LEU A 581 12.13 -18.05 -16.87
C LEU A 581 11.05 -17.78 -17.92
N ILE A 582 9.91 -17.21 -17.51
CA ILE A 582 8.89 -16.74 -18.45
C ILE A 582 9.37 -15.48 -19.18
N ALA A 583 10.04 -14.55 -18.49
CA ALA A 583 10.52 -13.31 -19.07
C ALA A 583 11.56 -13.53 -20.18
N ASP A 584 12.55 -14.42 -19.97
CA ASP A 584 13.52 -14.78 -21.00
C ASP A 584 12.83 -15.37 -22.24
N LYS A 585 11.96 -16.35 -22.03
CA LYS A 585 11.31 -17.08 -23.13
C LYS A 585 10.26 -16.23 -23.88
N ALA A 586 9.59 -15.30 -23.20
CA ALA A 586 8.55 -14.46 -23.79
C ALA A 586 9.10 -13.18 -24.43
N PHE A 587 10.09 -12.52 -23.80
CA PHE A 587 10.61 -11.23 -24.23
C PHE A 587 12.00 -11.33 -24.89
N LEU A 588 12.93 -12.10 -24.31
CA LEU A 588 14.35 -12.07 -24.71
C LEU A 588 14.68 -12.99 -25.88
N HIS A 589 14.07 -14.18 -25.97
CA HIS A 589 14.21 -15.08 -27.11
C HIS A 589 13.66 -14.51 -28.44
N ARG A 590 12.88 -13.42 -28.40
CA ARG A 590 12.51 -12.61 -29.59
C ARG A 590 13.43 -11.41 -29.84
N SER A 591 14.32 -11.09 -28.91
CA SER A 591 15.10 -9.85 -28.89
C SER A 591 16.46 -9.94 -29.60
N GLN A 592 16.91 -11.13 -30.01
CA GLN A 592 18.29 -11.33 -30.49
C GLN A 592 18.52 -10.96 -31.97
N THR A 593 17.49 -10.50 -32.69
CA THR A 593 17.57 -10.24 -34.15
C THR A 593 17.04 -8.88 -34.62
N ASN A 594 16.40 -8.06 -33.77
CA ASN A 594 15.81 -6.76 -34.19
C ASN A 594 15.83 -5.72 -33.05
N ALA A 595 15.77 -4.44 -33.42
CA ALA A 595 15.83 -3.30 -32.50
C ALA A 595 14.62 -3.02 -31.57
N PRO A 596 13.36 -3.50 -31.77
CA PRO A 596 12.23 -3.14 -30.90
C PRO A 596 12.19 -3.94 -29.58
N SER A 597 13.36 -4.14 -28.95
CA SER A 597 13.51 -4.84 -27.67
C SER A 597 12.95 -4.02 -26.51
N LEU A 598 13.18 -2.71 -26.51
CA LEU A 598 12.74 -1.78 -25.46
C LEU A 598 11.21 -1.64 -25.40
N VAL A 599 10.54 -1.80 -26.55
CA VAL A 599 9.08 -1.74 -26.73
C VAL A 599 8.36 -2.78 -25.88
N ASN A 600 8.75 -4.05 -25.98
CA ASN A 600 8.11 -5.14 -25.24
C ASN A 600 8.33 -4.99 -23.72
N THR A 601 9.51 -4.50 -23.32
CA THR A 601 9.88 -4.20 -21.93
C THR A 601 8.97 -3.12 -21.32
N GLN A 602 8.64 -2.09 -22.10
CA GLN A 602 7.74 -1.00 -21.68
C GLN A 602 6.30 -1.48 -21.45
N TRP A 603 5.76 -2.29 -22.37
CA TRP A 603 4.45 -2.93 -22.20
C TRP A 603 4.39 -3.87 -20.99
N ALA A 604 5.50 -4.53 -20.66
CA ALA A 604 5.59 -5.36 -19.46
C ALA A 604 5.49 -4.52 -18.16
N TYR A 605 6.14 -3.35 -18.07
CA TYR A 605 6.01 -2.45 -16.91
C TYR A 605 4.57 -1.94 -16.71
N LEU A 606 3.83 -1.65 -17.79
CA LEU A 606 2.41 -1.30 -17.69
C LEU A 606 1.58 -2.49 -17.20
N GLY A 607 1.72 -3.66 -17.84
CA GLY A 607 0.95 -4.86 -17.49
C GLY A 607 1.17 -5.27 -16.02
N LEU A 608 2.41 -5.11 -15.54
CA LEU A 608 2.78 -5.23 -14.14
C LEU A 608 1.99 -4.24 -13.26
N SER A 609 2.13 -2.93 -13.50
CA SER A 609 1.43 -1.89 -12.73
C SER A 609 -0.10 -2.09 -12.68
N LEU A 610 -0.73 -2.46 -13.80
CA LEU A 610 -2.18 -2.71 -13.85
C LEU A 610 -2.57 -3.97 -13.06
N THR A 611 -1.75 -5.02 -13.08
CA THR A 611 -1.97 -6.24 -12.29
C THR A 611 -1.87 -5.96 -10.80
N THR A 612 -0.83 -5.22 -10.38
CA THR A 612 -0.63 -4.77 -9.00
C THR A 612 -1.81 -3.89 -8.51
N VAL A 613 -2.34 -3.00 -9.37
CA VAL A 613 -3.53 -2.18 -9.09
C VAL A 613 -4.77 -3.05 -8.88
N ILE A 614 -5.03 -4.03 -9.74
CA ILE A 614 -6.14 -4.99 -9.57
C ILE A 614 -5.98 -5.77 -8.26
N LEU A 615 -4.75 -6.16 -7.91
CA LEU A 615 -4.44 -6.82 -6.64
C LEU A 615 -4.74 -5.90 -5.44
N ALA A 616 -4.42 -4.61 -5.52
CA ALA A 616 -4.77 -3.62 -4.49
C ALA A 616 -6.28 -3.52 -4.28
N VAL A 617 -7.08 -3.52 -5.36
CA VAL A 617 -8.56 -3.58 -5.29
C VAL A 617 -9.00 -4.83 -4.54
N ILE A 618 -8.45 -6.00 -4.88
CA ILE A 618 -8.81 -7.28 -4.27
C ILE A 618 -8.52 -7.27 -2.76
N TYR A 619 -7.32 -6.86 -2.33
CA TYR A 619 -6.98 -6.77 -0.90
C TYR A 619 -7.76 -5.68 -0.16
N PHE A 620 -8.16 -4.61 -0.85
CA PHE A 620 -9.06 -3.60 -0.26
C PHE A 620 -10.42 -4.21 0.10
N TYR A 621 -11.04 -4.97 -0.79
CA TYR A 621 -12.33 -5.64 -0.51
C TYR A 621 -12.21 -6.88 0.40
N LEU A 622 -11.05 -7.54 0.43
CA LEU A 622 -10.86 -8.82 1.10
C LEU A 622 -11.21 -8.74 2.62
N PRO A 623 -12.04 -9.65 3.16
CA PRO A 623 -12.46 -9.63 4.55
C PRO A 623 -11.41 -10.25 5.50
N LEU A 624 -10.20 -9.69 5.53
CA LEU A 624 -9.17 -10.13 6.47
C LEU A 624 -9.58 -9.89 7.95
N PRO A 625 -9.12 -10.73 8.88
CA PRO A 625 -9.10 -10.45 10.31
C PRO A 625 -7.99 -9.44 10.66
N GLU A 626 -8.12 -8.77 11.80
CA GLU A 626 -7.12 -7.84 12.34
C GLU A 626 -6.85 -8.16 13.82
N ALA A 627 -5.87 -7.48 14.42
CA ALA A 627 -5.64 -7.52 15.86
C ALA A 627 -5.30 -6.11 16.39
N THR A 628 -5.94 -5.74 17.50
CA THR A 628 -5.66 -4.50 18.22
C THR A 628 -4.39 -4.64 19.06
N SER A 629 -3.79 -3.51 19.44
CA SER A 629 -2.60 -3.51 20.30
C SER A 629 -2.87 -3.99 21.74
N ALA A 630 -4.14 -4.21 22.12
CA ALA A 630 -4.53 -4.80 23.40
C ALA A 630 -4.64 -6.34 23.30
N GLU A 631 -5.29 -6.86 22.26
CA GLU A 631 -5.36 -8.30 21.97
C GLU A 631 -3.96 -8.90 21.72
N LEU A 632 -3.06 -8.11 21.11
CA LEU A 632 -1.65 -8.50 20.95
C LEU A 632 -0.89 -8.57 22.28
N GLU A 633 -1.26 -7.78 23.29
CA GLU A 633 -0.68 -7.87 24.65
C GLU A 633 -1.26 -9.08 25.40
N ASP A 634 -2.58 -9.28 25.39
CA ASP A 634 -3.24 -10.45 25.99
C ASP A 634 -2.64 -11.78 25.48
N ALA A 635 -2.53 -11.92 24.16
CA ALA A 635 -1.91 -13.08 23.52
C ALA A 635 -0.39 -13.22 23.81
N ALA A 636 0.27 -12.19 24.34
CA ALA A 636 1.63 -12.27 24.86
C ALA A 636 1.66 -12.56 26.37
N GLU A 637 0.68 -12.12 27.16
CA GLU A 637 0.56 -12.48 28.58
C GLU A 637 0.24 -13.96 28.77
N THR A 638 -0.59 -14.55 27.90
CA THR A 638 -0.79 -16.01 27.85
C THR A 638 0.50 -16.78 27.54
N LEU A 639 1.47 -16.15 26.86
CA LEU A 639 2.73 -16.74 26.39
C LEU A 639 3.84 -16.68 27.47
N HIS A 640 3.49 -17.12 28.68
CA HIS A 640 4.25 -17.08 29.94
C HIS A 640 4.65 -15.67 30.46
N ASN A 641 4.65 -15.54 31.79
CA ASN A 641 5.18 -14.38 32.55
C ASN A 641 6.66 -14.01 32.28
N THR A 642 7.36 -14.69 31.37
CA THR A 642 8.76 -14.40 30.99
C THR A 642 8.90 -13.05 30.27
N ASN A 643 7.85 -12.57 29.60
CA ASN A 643 7.85 -11.30 28.84
C ASN A 643 8.13 -10.07 29.72
N LYS A 644 7.78 -10.13 31.01
CA LYS A 644 8.05 -9.09 32.02
C LYS A 644 9.43 -9.23 32.69
N SER A 645 10.22 -10.23 32.33
CA SER A 645 11.57 -10.42 32.89
C SER A 645 12.64 -9.65 32.09
N THR A 646 13.74 -9.33 32.77
CA THR A 646 14.80 -8.45 32.27
C THR A 646 16.16 -9.17 32.23
N VAL A 647 17.12 -8.62 31.50
CA VAL A 647 18.49 -9.15 31.34
C VAL A 647 19.51 -8.00 31.41
N HIS A 648 20.63 -8.26 32.08
CA HIS A 648 21.82 -7.42 32.00
C HIS A 648 22.67 -7.87 30.80
N LEU A 649 23.10 -6.93 29.96
CA LEU A 649 23.92 -7.17 28.78
C LEU A 649 25.41 -6.99 29.15
N PRO A 650 26.23 -8.06 29.21
CA PRO A 650 27.59 -7.96 29.74
C PRO A 650 28.62 -7.33 28.77
N PHE A 651 28.26 -7.12 27.51
CA PHE A 651 29.16 -6.62 26.46
C PHE A 651 29.01 -5.13 26.10
N LEU A 652 27.99 -4.44 26.62
CA LEU A 652 27.82 -3.01 26.39
C LEU A 652 28.48 -2.21 27.51
N PRO A 653 29.44 -1.30 27.22
CA PRO A 653 30.01 -0.45 28.25
C PRO A 653 28.94 0.42 28.91
N GLN A 654 28.91 0.45 30.24
CA GLN A 654 27.93 1.20 31.05
C GLN A 654 27.91 2.72 30.79
N LYS A 655 28.86 3.21 29.99
CA LYS A 655 28.98 4.60 29.50
C LYS A 655 28.05 4.94 28.30
N PHE A 656 27.52 3.94 27.58
CA PHE A 656 26.70 4.13 26.37
C PHE A 656 25.19 4.05 26.59
N LEU A 657 24.73 3.52 27.73
CA LEU A 657 23.31 3.46 28.09
C LEU A 657 23.08 4.20 29.42
N PRO A 658 22.17 5.19 29.49
CA PRO A 658 21.81 5.83 30.75
C PRO A 658 21.34 4.79 31.77
N GLN A 659 21.77 4.91 33.02
CA GLN A 659 21.49 3.93 34.08
C GLN A 659 19.98 3.69 34.32
N LYS A 660 19.13 4.64 33.89
CA LYS A 660 17.66 4.56 33.81
C LYS A 660 17.11 3.40 32.94
N TYR A 661 17.92 2.80 32.07
CA TYR A 661 17.52 1.71 31.15
C TYR A 661 18.14 0.34 31.47
N ASN A 662 18.84 0.18 32.59
CA ASN A 662 19.37 -1.10 33.06
C ASN A 662 18.56 -1.54 34.30
N PRO A 663 17.88 -2.69 34.32
CA PRO A 663 17.97 -3.81 33.36
C PRO A 663 17.02 -3.71 32.16
N VAL A 664 17.46 -4.22 31.01
CA VAL A 664 16.71 -4.18 29.74
C VAL A 664 15.66 -5.29 29.70
N PRO A 665 14.41 -5.04 29.25
CA PRO A 665 13.42 -6.11 29.07
C PRO A 665 13.83 -7.08 27.96
N ILE A 666 13.61 -8.38 28.18
CA ILE A 666 14.11 -9.43 27.27
C ILE A 666 13.49 -9.34 25.87
N THR A 667 12.23 -8.92 25.76
CA THR A 667 11.55 -8.67 24.49
C THR A 667 12.29 -7.65 23.63
N ALA A 668 12.77 -6.55 24.22
CA ALA A 668 13.60 -5.55 23.53
C ALA A 668 15.01 -6.07 23.19
N ALA A 669 15.63 -6.88 24.05
CA ALA A 669 16.92 -7.49 23.78
C ALA A 669 16.86 -8.52 22.63
N VAL A 670 15.80 -9.32 22.57
CA VAL A 670 15.52 -10.25 21.46
C VAL A 670 15.16 -9.49 20.18
N LEU A 671 14.39 -8.40 20.26
CA LEU A 671 14.13 -7.55 19.09
C LEU A 671 15.41 -6.93 18.54
N ALA A 672 16.26 -6.36 19.39
CA ALA A 672 17.53 -5.76 18.97
C ALA A 672 18.48 -6.79 18.34
N ALA A 673 18.57 -8.00 18.92
CA ALA A 673 19.29 -9.11 18.31
C ALA A 673 18.68 -9.51 16.95
N GLY A 674 17.35 -9.60 16.86
CA GLY A 674 16.62 -9.90 15.63
C GLY A 674 16.86 -8.90 14.51
N VAL A 675 16.86 -7.61 14.83
CA VAL A 675 17.15 -6.52 13.88
C VAL A 675 18.59 -6.59 13.37
N VAL A 676 19.57 -6.85 14.24
CA VAL A 676 20.97 -7.06 13.83
C VAL A 676 21.14 -8.32 12.99
N LEU A 677 20.48 -9.43 13.36
CA LEU A 677 20.47 -10.68 12.60
C LEU A 677 19.89 -10.48 11.20
N GLN A 678 18.76 -9.78 11.09
CA GLN A 678 18.08 -9.52 9.83
C GLN A 678 18.93 -8.63 8.90
N PHE A 679 19.57 -7.59 9.45
CA PHE A 679 20.45 -6.68 8.72
C PHE A 679 21.70 -7.38 8.18
N LEU A 680 22.35 -8.20 9.00
CA LEU A 680 23.51 -9.01 8.59
C LEU A 680 23.13 -10.09 7.58
N TYR A 681 21.99 -10.75 7.78
CA TYR A 681 21.49 -11.79 6.90
C TYR A 681 21.15 -11.25 5.49
N VAL A 682 20.34 -10.19 5.39
CA VAL A 682 20.00 -9.61 4.07
C VAL A 682 21.23 -9.01 3.41
N GLY A 683 22.11 -8.38 4.18
CA GLY A 683 23.41 -7.92 3.67
C GLY A 683 24.24 -9.02 3.01
N ALA A 684 24.32 -10.20 3.62
CA ALA A 684 25.04 -11.34 3.08
C ALA A 684 24.33 -11.99 1.88
N GLN A 685 23.00 -12.12 1.95
CA GLN A 685 22.15 -12.59 0.84
C GLN A 685 22.37 -11.75 -0.43
N GLU A 686 22.34 -10.42 -0.31
CA GLU A 686 22.49 -9.53 -1.46
C GLU A 686 23.91 -9.55 -2.05
N VAL A 687 24.95 -9.82 -1.25
CA VAL A 687 26.29 -10.10 -1.77
C VAL A 687 26.30 -11.39 -2.60
N ASN A 688 25.72 -12.48 -2.09
CA ASN A 688 25.67 -13.76 -2.81
C ASN A 688 24.87 -13.65 -4.12
N GLY A 689 23.72 -12.97 -4.10
CA GLY A 689 22.90 -12.71 -5.29
C GLY A 689 23.61 -11.83 -6.32
N SER A 690 24.07 -10.64 -5.91
CA SER A 690 24.67 -9.66 -6.82
C SER A 690 26.00 -10.09 -7.45
N GLN A 691 26.72 -11.04 -6.85
CA GLN A 691 28.00 -11.56 -7.34
C GLN A 691 27.90 -12.92 -8.04
N PHE A 692 26.71 -13.55 -8.10
CA PHE A 692 26.52 -14.92 -8.58
C PHE A 692 27.05 -15.16 -10.01
N ALA A 693 26.67 -14.29 -10.96
CA ALA A 693 27.04 -14.43 -12.37
C ALA A 693 28.55 -14.19 -12.60
N GLU A 694 29.11 -13.17 -11.96
CA GLU A 694 30.55 -12.85 -12.00
C GLU A 694 31.37 -13.99 -11.39
N TYR A 695 30.91 -14.59 -10.27
CA TYR A 695 31.55 -15.72 -9.63
C TYR A 695 31.60 -16.94 -10.56
N LEU A 696 30.46 -17.32 -11.17
CA LEU A 696 30.42 -18.44 -12.12
C LEU A 696 31.32 -18.21 -13.34
N ASN A 697 31.32 -17.00 -13.91
CA ASN A 697 32.18 -16.65 -15.02
C ASN A 697 33.67 -16.76 -14.65
N ALA A 698 34.04 -16.40 -13.41
CA ALA A 698 35.41 -16.52 -12.91
C ALA A 698 35.84 -17.98 -12.63
N ILE A 699 34.97 -18.81 -12.06
CA ILE A 699 35.33 -20.18 -11.64
C ILE A 699 35.03 -21.29 -12.67
N ALA A 700 34.10 -21.07 -13.61
CA ALA A 700 33.57 -22.09 -14.51
C ALA A 700 32.95 -21.50 -15.80
N PRO A 701 33.70 -20.74 -16.63
CA PRO A 701 33.18 -19.95 -17.75
C PRO A 701 32.43 -20.74 -18.84
N ASN A 702 32.62 -22.06 -18.93
CA ASN A 702 31.92 -22.93 -19.89
C ASN A 702 30.50 -23.31 -19.42
N ARG A 703 29.84 -22.50 -18.56
CA ARG A 703 28.51 -22.76 -17.99
C ARG A 703 27.65 -21.52 -18.07
N SER A 704 26.39 -21.70 -18.47
CA SER A 704 25.34 -20.70 -18.49
C SER A 704 25.03 -20.17 -17.07
N PRO A 705 25.28 -18.88 -16.77
CA PRO A 705 24.96 -18.33 -15.46
C PRO A 705 23.46 -18.35 -15.15
N THR A 706 22.62 -18.20 -16.19
CA THR A 706 21.15 -18.26 -16.12
C THR A 706 20.62 -19.56 -15.55
N ASP A 707 21.11 -20.68 -16.09
CA ASP A 707 20.58 -22.01 -15.76
C ASP A 707 21.00 -22.40 -14.34
N PHE A 708 22.25 -22.08 -13.97
CA PHE A 708 22.73 -22.28 -12.61
C PHE A 708 22.10 -21.33 -11.60
N ALA A 709 21.71 -20.10 -11.98
CA ALA A 709 20.92 -19.21 -11.13
C ALA A 709 19.52 -19.80 -10.88
N ALA A 710 18.84 -20.29 -11.92
CA ALA A 710 17.55 -20.96 -11.78
C ALA A 710 17.65 -22.21 -10.86
N ILE A 711 18.74 -22.98 -10.94
CA ILE A 711 19.03 -24.10 -10.03
C ILE A 711 19.28 -23.60 -8.59
N ALA A 712 20.05 -22.54 -8.40
CA ALA A 712 20.36 -21.97 -7.08
C ALA A 712 19.10 -21.42 -6.38
N HIS A 713 18.28 -20.62 -7.08
CA HIS A 713 17.00 -20.15 -6.56
C HIS A 713 16.01 -21.31 -6.31
N SER A 714 16.02 -22.36 -7.14
CA SER A 714 15.24 -23.58 -6.88
C SER A 714 15.66 -24.29 -5.59
N ALA A 715 16.96 -24.33 -5.29
CA ALA A 715 17.48 -24.87 -4.04
C ALA A 715 17.10 -24.01 -2.82
N PHE A 716 17.12 -22.68 -2.96
CA PHE A 716 16.65 -21.70 -1.97
C PHE A 716 15.15 -21.82 -1.68
N ALA A 717 14.31 -22.05 -2.70
CA ALA A 717 12.89 -22.32 -2.52
C ALA A 717 12.64 -23.66 -1.84
N LEU A 718 13.34 -24.72 -2.28
CA LEU A 718 13.24 -26.07 -1.70
C LEU A 718 13.61 -26.09 -0.21
N SER A 719 14.65 -25.36 0.19
CA SER A 719 15.09 -25.33 1.59
C SER A 719 14.12 -24.62 2.53
N ARG A 720 13.35 -23.62 2.06
CA ARG A 720 12.23 -23.02 2.79
C ARG A 720 11.15 -24.06 3.13
N PHE A 721 10.74 -24.87 2.16
CA PHE A 721 9.79 -25.96 2.39
C PHE A 721 10.38 -27.07 3.28
N LEU A 722 11.65 -27.42 3.11
CA LEU A 722 12.33 -28.40 3.96
C LEU A 722 12.43 -27.92 5.41
N ALA A 723 12.78 -26.65 5.64
CA ALA A 723 12.85 -26.08 6.99
C ALA A 723 11.47 -26.02 7.66
N ALA A 724 10.40 -25.74 6.90
CA ALA A 724 9.03 -25.85 7.41
C ALA A 724 8.69 -27.29 7.85
N ALA A 725 9.06 -28.30 7.05
CA ALA A 725 8.85 -29.71 7.40
C ALA A 725 9.70 -30.16 8.59
N MET A 726 10.97 -29.74 8.66
CA MET A 726 11.85 -30.00 9.80
C MET A 726 11.36 -29.30 11.08
N GLY A 727 10.73 -28.13 10.97
CA GLY A 727 10.18 -27.36 12.08
C GLY A 727 9.06 -28.06 12.86
N LEU A 728 8.44 -29.09 12.27
CA LEU A 728 7.46 -29.96 12.96
C LEU A 728 8.11 -30.88 14.01
N VAL A 729 9.45 -31.06 13.97
CA VAL A 729 10.19 -32.01 14.83
C VAL A 729 11.37 -31.34 15.55
N VAL A 730 12.03 -30.39 14.90
CA VAL A 730 13.23 -29.71 15.38
C VAL A 730 12.88 -28.28 15.81
N LYS A 731 13.25 -27.91 17.03
CA LYS A 731 13.02 -26.56 17.58
C LYS A 731 13.60 -25.48 16.65
N PRO A 732 12.83 -24.46 16.20
CA PRO A 732 13.27 -23.50 15.18
C PRO A 732 14.60 -22.77 15.44
N ARG A 733 14.97 -22.50 16.71
CA ARG A 733 16.30 -21.94 17.04
C ARG A 733 17.49 -22.88 16.72
N LEU A 734 17.27 -24.20 16.69
CA LEU A 734 18.29 -25.17 16.29
C LEU A 734 18.40 -25.24 14.77
N LEU A 735 17.28 -25.13 14.04
CA LEU A 735 17.30 -24.95 12.58
C LEU A 735 18.09 -23.69 12.21
N LEU A 736 17.84 -22.57 12.90
CA LEU A 736 18.59 -21.32 12.67
C LEU A 736 20.10 -21.50 12.82
N VAL A 737 20.57 -22.22 13.87
CA VAL A 737 22.01 -22.54 14.03
C VAL A 737 22.52 -23.49 12.94
N ILE A 738 21.76 -24.53 12.58
CA ILE A 738 22.16 -25.52 11.57
C ILE A 738 22.32 -24.85 10.21
N PHE A 739 21.28 -24.18 9.71
CA PHE A 739 21.29 -23.52 8.41
C PHE A 739 22.35 -22.42 8.34
N LEU A 740 22.50 -21.61 9.40
CA LEU A 740 23.51 -20.56 9.45
C LEU A 740 24.95 -21.10 9.57
N SER A 741 25.16 -22.28 10.17
CA SER A 741 26.46 -22.97 10.14
C SER A 741 26.77 -23.55 8.75
N GLY A 742 25.77 -24.06 8.05
CA GLY A 742 25.90 -24.58 6.69
C GLY A 742 26.29 -23.51 5.69
N VAL A 743 25.62 -22.34 5.72
CA VAL A 743 25.93 -21.24 4.79
C VAL A 743 27.36 -20.72 5.01
N ILE A 744 27.82 -20.53 6.25
CA ILE A 744 29.20 -20.09 6.56
C ILE A 744 30.22 -21.07 5.96
N VAL A 745 30.04 -22.37 6.15
CA VAL A 745 30.98 -23.38 5.62
C VAL A 745 30.96 -23.39 4.08
N CYS A 746 29.77 -23.33 3.45
CA CYS A 746 29.66 -23.30 2.00
C CYS A 746 30.24 -22.02 1.39
N THR A 747 29.98 -20.83 1.94
CA THR A 747 30.55 -19.56 1.47
C THR A 747 32.08 -19.54 1.66
N ALA A 748 32.59 -20.02 2.80
CA ALA A 748 34.03 -20.15 3.01
C ALA A 748 34.70 -21.08 1.97
N LEU A 749 34.06 -22.20 1.63
CA LEU A 749 34.55 -23.12 0.59
C LEU A 749 34.46 -22.53 -0.82
N CYS A 750 33.47 -21.66 -1.11
CA CYS A 750 33.39 -20.94 -2.39
C CYS A 750 34.64 -20.07 -2.67
N THR A 751 35.34 -19.62 -1.62
CA THR A 751 36.60 -18.84 -1.75
C THR A 751 37.81 -19.67 -2.16
N ARG A 752 37.72 -21.02 -2.13
CA ARG A 752 38.85 -21.94 -2.38
C ARG A 752 38.58 -22.98 -3.47
N LEU A 753 37.32 -23.27 -3.78
CA LEU A 753 36.95 -24.29 -4.75
C LEU A 753 36.57 -23.68 -6.11
N THR A 754 37.14 -24.23 -7.17
CA THR A 754 36.90 -23.80 -8.56
C THR A 754 36.10 -24.86 -9.35
N GLY A 755 35.70 -24.53 -10.57
CA GLY A 755 34.99 -25.43 -11.47
C GLY A 755 33.72 -26.03 -10.87
N GLY A 756 33.50 -27.32 -11.11
CA GLY A 756 32.28 -28.03 -10.68
C GLY A 756 32.02 -27.98 -9.17
N ALA A 757 33.07 -28.00 -8.35
CA ALA A 757 32.95 -27.99 -6.90
C ALA A 757 32.56 -26.60 -6.36
N GLY A 758 33.14 -25.52 -6.90
CA GLY A 758 32.76 -24.16 -6.54
C GLY A 758 31.29 -23.84 -6.89
N THR A 759 30.84 -24.22 -8.10
CA THR A 759 29.41 -24.10 -8.48
C THR A 759 28.49 -24.86 -7.52
N ALA A 760 28.86 -26.08 -7.13
CA ALA A 760 28.06 -26.89 -6.21
C ALA A 760 27.99 -26.27 -4.81
N MET A 761 29.09 -25.68 -4.31
CA MET A 761 29.06 -24.96 -3.03
C MET A 761 28.19 -23.70 -3.10
N MET A 762 28.21 -22.94 -4.20
CA MET A 762 27.36 -21.76 -4.36
C MET A 762 25.86 -22.12 -4.38
N VAL A 763 25.48 -23.23 -5.04
CA VAL A 763 24.09 -23.74 -4.95
C VAL A 763 23.73 -24.16 -3.51
N LEU A 764 24.68 -24.69 -2.74
CA LEU A 764 24.48 -25.00 -1.32
C LEU A 764 24.44 -23.75 -0.42
N VAL A 765 25.12 -22.65 -0.77
CA VAL A 765 24.96 -21.35 -0.09
C VAL A 765 23.50 -20.92 -0.17
N PHE A 766 22.94 -20.84 -1.38
CA PHE A 766 21.52 -20.50 -1.61
C PHE A 766 20.56 -21.47 -0.89
N PHE A 767 20.85 -22.78 -0.91
CA PHE A 767 20.09 -23.75 -0.13
C PHE A 767 20.12 -23.46 1.37
N PHE A 768 21.28 -23.21 1.97
CA PHE A 768 21.37 -22.96 3.41
C PHE A 768 20.85 -21.57 3.82
N GLU A 769 20.84 -20.61 2.90
CA GLU A 769 20.37 -19.24 3.12
C GLU A 769 18.83 -19.14 3.17
N GLY A 770 18.13 -19.85 2.28
CA GLY A 770 16.68 -19.78 2.05
C GLY A 770 15.77 -19.55 3.27
N PRO A 771 15.80 -20.39 4.32
CA PRO A 771 14.86 -20.30 5.44
C PRO A 771 15.26 -19.28 6.52
N LEU A 772 16.47 -18.73 6.48
CA LEU A 772 17.01 -17.90 7.57
C LEU A 772 16.17 -16.64 7.80
N PHE A 773 15.75 -15.93 6.74
CA PHE A 773 14.81 -14.79 6.81
C PHE A 773 13.57 -15.12 7.68
N SER A 774 12.90 -16.23 7.35
CA SER A 774 11.65 -16.63 7.98
C SER A 774 11.86 -17.07 9.44
N LEU A 775 12.99 -17.72 9.73
CA LEU A 775 13.35 -18.14 11.08
C LEU A 775 13.69 -16.92 11.96
N ILE A 776 14.48 -15.96 11.47
CA ILE A 776 14.86 -14.74 12.21
C ILE A 776 13.62 -13.88 12.50
N PHE A 777 12.82 -13.56 11.47
CA PHE A 777 11.67 -12.66 11.61
C PHE A 777 10.63 -13.22 12.60
N ALA A 778 10.23 -14.48 12.44
CA ALA A 778 9.21 -15.09 13.29
C ALA A 778 9.66 -15.31 14.75
N GLN A 779 10.93 -15.66 14.97
CA GLN A 779 11.49 -15.79 16.33
C GLN A 779 11.60 -14.44 17.04
N SER A 780 11.92 -13.37 16.30
CA SER A 780 12.07 -12.01 16.86
C SER A 780 10.74 -11.37 17.24
N LEU A 781 9.64 -11.79 16.61
CA LEU A 781 8.28 -11.28 16.85
C LEU A 781 7.57 -11.98 18.04
N ARG A 782 8.06 -13.14 18.52
CA ARG A 782 7.41 -13.91 19.60
C ARG A 782 7.45 -13.15 20.93
N GLY A 783 6.28 -13.02 21.58
CA GLY A 783 6.12 -12.37 22.89
C GLY A 783 6.29 -10.84 22.90
N GLN A 784 6.30 -10.17 21.74
CA GLN A 784 6.47 -8.71 21.68
C GLN A 784 5.24 -7.90 22.15
N GLY A 785 4.09 -8.53 22.37
CA GLY A 785 2.92 -7.89 22.96
C GLY A 785 2.40 -6.69 22.15
N ARG A 786 2.06 -5.62 22.84
CA ARG A 786 1.72 -4.28 22.31
C ARG A 786 2.80 -3.71 21.40
N ASN A 787 4.06 -4.12 21.56
CA ASN A 787 5.18 -3.68 20.71
C ASN A 787 5.29 -4.47 19.40
N THR A 788 4.48 -5.51 19.17
CA THR A 788 4.51 -6.33 17.95
C THR A 788 4.43 -5.50 16.66
N LYS A 789 3.63 -4.43 16.64
CA LYS A 789 3.55 -3.49 15.49
C LYS A 789 4.88 -2.77 15.24
N PHE A 790 5.54 -2.29 16.30
CA PHE A 790 6.87 -1.67 16.21
C PHE A 790 7.96 -2.68 15.83
N ALA A 791 7.90 -3.89 16.39
CA ALA A 791 8.83 -4.97 16.08
C ALA A 791 8.83 -5.30 14.58
N SER A 792 7.65 -5.46 13.97
CA SER A 792 7.52 -5.68 12.52
C SER A 792 8.15 -4.54 11.72
N VAL A 793 7.85 -3.29 12.07
CA VAL A 793 8.42 -2.08 11.42
C VAL A 793 9.95 -2.08 11.43
N VAL A 794 10.59 -2.33 12.57
CA VAL A 794 12.07 -2.27 12.67
C VAL A 794 12.73 -3.52 12.07
N LEU A 795 12.10 -4.69 12.15
CA LEU A 795 12.58 -5.89 11.46
C LEU A 795 12.52 -5.74 9.93
N THR A 796 11.48 -5.10 9.38
CA THR A 796 11.44 -4.79 7.94
C THR A 796 12.43 -3.68 7.57
N ALA A 797 12.61 -2.65 8.40
CA ALA A 797 13.62 -1.61 8.16
C ALA A 797 15.06 -2.17 8.12
N ALA A 798 15.33 -3.29 8.82
CA ALA A 798 16.61 -3.97 8.82
C ALA A 798 16.98 -4.61 7.46
N ILE A 799 16.02 -4.82 6.56
CA ILE A 799 16.27 -5.34 5.20
C ILE A 799 17.19 -4.38 4.41
N SER A 800 17.33 -3.12 4.83
CA SER A 800 18.27 -2.15 4.26
C SER A 800 19.75 -2.55 4.30
N GLY A 801 20.13 -3.64 4.98
CA GLY A 801 21.48 -4.21 4.92
C GLY A 801 22.00 -4.45 3.49
N GLY A 802 21.10 -4.73 2.54
CA GLY A 802 21.43 -4.82 1.11
C GLY A 802 22.10 -3.56 0.54
N ALA A 803 21.71 -2.37 1.01
CA ALA A 803 22.32 -1.08 0.61
C ALA A 803 23.76 -0.89 1.08
N VAL A 804 24.26 -1.72 1.99
CA VAL A 804 25.58 -1.54 2.62
C VAL A 804 26.56 -2.62 2.18
N PHE A 805 26.17 -3.90 2.26
CA PHE A 805 27.10 -5.00 2.02
C PHE A 805 27.34 -5.28 0.52
N SER A 806 26.33 -5.18 -0.34
CA SER A 806 26.49 -5.38 -1.79
C SER A 806 27.47 -4.36 -2.42
N PRO A 807 27.36 -3.03 -2.19
CA PRO A 807 28.35 -2.06 -2.67
C PRO A 807 29.79 -2.35 -2.20
N ILE A 808 29.96 -2.78 -0.94
CA ILE A 808 31.29 -3.12 -0.39
C ILE A 808 31.87 -4.34 -1.11
N ALA A 809 31.07 -5.37 -1.37
CA ALA A 809 31.52 -6.55 -2.10
C ALA A 809 31.89 -6.23 -3.56
N THR A 810 31.07 -5.45 -4.28
CA THR A 810 31.37 -5.03 -5.66
C THR A 810 32.65 -4.20 -5.72
N ALA A 811 32.85 -3.24 -4.81
CA ALA A 811 34.09 -2.45 -4.76
C ALA A 811 35.33 -3.31 -4.48
N ILE A 812 35.22 -4.39 -3.70
CA ILE A 812 36.31 -5.36 -3.46
C ILE A 812 36.59 -6.19 -4.73
N ALA A 813 35.55 -6.61 -5.46
CA ALA A 813 35.70 -7.35 -6.71
C ALA A 813 36.37 -6.51 -7.81
N GLU A 814 36.02 -5.21 -7.91
CA GLU A 814 36.66 -4.25 -8.81
C GLU A 814 38.12 -3.99 -8.45
N ALA A 815 38.41 -3.71 -7.16
CA ALA A 815 39.72 -3.27 -6.69
C ALA A 815 40.80 -4.38 -6.63
N GLY A 816 40.40 -5.65 -6.61
CA GLY A 816 41.35 -6.77 -6.64
C GLY A 816 42.15 -6.90 -7.94
N GLN A 817 43.12 -7.81 -7.99
CA GLN A 817 43.82 -8.20 -9.23
C GLN A 817 43.83 -9.73 -9.40
N GLY A 818 44.03 -10.22 -10.63
CA GLY A 818 43.93 -11.65 -10.97
C GLY A 818 42.48 -12.16 -11.09
N ASN A 819 42.30 -13.49 -11.00
CA ASN A 819 40.99 -14.16 -11.12
C ASN A 819 40.29 -14.42 -9.77
N GLU A 820 40.98 -14.24 -8.65
CA GLU A 820 40.44 -14.56 -7.30
C GLU A 820 39.55 -13.46 -6.71
N ARG A 821 39.38 -12.32 -7.40
CA ARG A 821 38.69 -11.11 -6.88
C ARG A 821 37.25 -11.37 -6.44
N VAL A 822 36.46 -12.05 -7.27
CA VAL A 822 35.04 -12.33 -7.01
C VAL A 822 34.88 -13.40 -5.91
N PRO A 823 35.66 -14.51 -5.90
CA PRO A 823 35.76 -15.37 -4.71
C PRO A 823 36.14 -14.63 -3.41
N LEU A 824 36.95 -13.56 -3.48
CA LEU A 824 37.32 -12.71 -2.35
C LEU A 824 36.19 -11.80 -1.86
N SER A 825 35.31 -11.29 -2.75
CA SER A 825 34.19 -10.44 -2.33
C SER A 825 33.17 -11.18 -1.46
N LEU A 826 33.02 -12.50 -1.66
CA LEU A 826 32.18 -13.38 -0.83
C LEU A 826 32.62 -13.47 0.65
N LEU A 827 33.84 -13.05 1.00
CA LEU A 827 34.26 -12.93 2.40
C LEU A 827 33.43 -11.90 3.17
N VAL A 828 32.85 -10.90 2.49
CA VAL A 828 31.91 -9.94 3.09
C VAL A 828 30.65 -10.66 3.59
N ALA A 829 30.08 -11.55 2.77
CA ALA A 829 28.94 -12.38 3.16
C ALA A 829 29.31 -13.36 4.28
N ALA A 830 30.48 -14.04 4.17
CA ALA A 830 30.95 -14.97 5.19
C ALA A 830 31.14 -14.29 6.56
N ALA A 831 31.70 -13.07 6.59
CA ALA A 831 31.87 -12.29 7.82
C ALA A 831 30.52 -11.86 8.43
N ALA A 832 29.56 -11.42 7.60
CA ALA A 832 28.22 -11.05 8.05
C ALA A 832 27.44 -12.26 8.61
N PHE A 833 27.47 -13.42 7.94
CA PHE A 833 26.89 -14.65 8.48
C PHE A 833 27.58 -15.11 9.77
N ALA A 834 28.91 -15.02 9.88
CA ALA A 834 29.64 -15.36 11.10
C ALA A 834 29.28 -14.45 12.28
N ALA A 835 29.14 -13.13 12.05
CA ALA A 835 28.66 -12.19 13.04
C ALA A 835 27.22 -12.51 13.49
N ALA A 836 26.34 -12.86 12.54
CA ALA A 836 24.98 -13.32 12.85
C ALA A 836 25.00 -14.62 13.69
N TRP A 837 25.86 -15.59 13.36
CA TRP A 837 25.98 -16.85 14.09
C TRP A 837 26.41 -16.65 15.54
N LEU A 838 27.34 -15.73 15.80
CA LEU A 838 27.74 -15.34 17.16
C LEU A 838 26.57 -14.76 17.96
N VAL A 839 25.69 -13.97 17.33
CA VAL A 839 24.48 -13.45 17.98
C VAL A 839 23.46 -14.56 18.29
N VAL A 840 23.21 -15.48 17.35
CA VAL A 840 22.30 -16.64 17.58
C VAL A 840 22.84 -17.54 18.69
N VAL A 841 24.12 -17.88 18.66
CA VAL A 841 24.76 -18.78 19.64
C VAL A 841 24.90 -18.10 21.01
N GLY A 842 25.24 -16.82 21.05
CA GLY A 842 25.25 -16.00 22.26
C GLY A 842 23.88 -15.93 22.93
N GLY A 843 22.82 -15.61 22.17
CA GLY A 843 21.44 -15.64 22.66
C GLY A 843 21.04 -17.03 23.16
N ASN A 844 21.50 -18.08 22.49
CA ASN A 844 21.29 -19.47 22.89
C ASN A 844 22.00 -19.88 24.19
N PHE A 845 22.96 -19.14 24.75
CA PHE A 845 23.45 -19.43 26.10
C PHE A 845 22.48 -18.94 27.21
N ASN A 846 21.62 -17.97 26.92
CA ASN A 846 20.70 -17.42 27.90
C ASN A 846 19.41 -18.25 28.02
N GLY A 847 19.23 -18.94 29.16
CA GLY A 847 18.05 -19.76 29.44
C GLY A 847 16.71 -19.02 29.45
N ARG A 848 16.69 -17.68 29.64
CA ARG A 848 15.47 -16.87 29.53
C ARG A 848 15.10 -16.60 28.08
N VAL A 849 16.09 -16.24 27.25
CA VAL A 849 15.91 -16.08 25.79
C VAL A 849 15.44 -17.40 25.16
N ARG A 850 16.01 -18.54 25.57
CA ARG A 850 15.55 -19.87 25.12
C ARG A 850 14.06 -20.13 25.36
N LYS A 851 13.48 -19.63 26.45
CA LYS A 851 12.06 -19.81 26.78
C LYS A 851 11.15 -18.89 25.99
N LEU A 852 11.60 -17.66 25.69
CA LEU A 852 10.84 -16.72 24.85
C LEU A 852 10.81 -17.15 23.38
N VAL A 853 11.94 -17.67 22.88
CA VAL A 853 12.10 -17.99 21.45
C VAL A 853 11.56 -19.38 21.08
N ASP A 854 11.38 -20.31 22.02
CA ASP A 854 10.80 -21.63 21.73
C ASP A 854 9.30 -21.56 21.41
N PRO A 855 8.78 -22.38 20.48
CA PRO A 855 7.34 -22.64 20.39
C PRO A 855 6.87 -23.49 21.59
N VAL A 856 5.74 -23.11 22.18
CA VAL A 856 5.04 -23.87 23.23
C VAL A 856 3.94 -24.69 22.57
N PHE A 857 3.85 -25.98 22.89
CA PHE A 857 2.81 -26.89 22.40
C PHE A 857 1.82 -27.18 23.53
N GLU A 858 0.51 -27.19 23.24
CA GLU A 858 -0.56 -27.11 24.25
C GLU A 858 -0.73 -28.37 25.14
N GLU A 859 0.00 -29.46 24.88
CA GLU A 859 -0.10 -30.71 25.66
C GLU A 859 0.28 -30.57 27.15
N GLU A 860 1.09 -29.57 27.53
CA GLU A 860 1.51 -29.40 28.94
C GLU A 860 0.39 -28.85 29.84
N GLY A 861 -0.58 -28.10 29.29
CA GLY A 861 -1.72 -27.57 30.05
C GLY A 861 -2.60 -28.67 30.66
N GLY A 862 -2.78 -29.78 29.92
CA GLY A 862 -3.52 -30.96 30.39
C GLY A 862 -2.80 -31.78 31.48
N ARG A 863 -1.50 -31.54 31.71
CA ARG A 863 -0.74 -32.16 32.81
C ARG A 863 -0.70 -31.29 34.06
N ALA A 864 -0.55 -29.97 33.92
CA ALA A 864 -0.55 -29.05 35.06
C ALA A 864 -1.84 -29.15 35.90
N LEU A 865 -3.01 -29.25 35.24
CA LEU A 865 -4.30 -29.45 35.90
C LEU A 865 -4.49 -30.85 36.52
N ARG A 866 -3.61 -31.81 36.22
CA ARG A 866 -3.69 -33.19 36.73
C ARG A 866 -2.79 -33.44 37.93
N ASP A 867 -1.57 -32.88 37.94
CA ASP A 867 -0.69 -32.91 39.11
C ASP A 867 -1.22 -32.03 40.26
N GLY A 868 -1.94 -30.94 39.95
CA GLY A 868 -2.55 -30.06 40.96
C GLY A 868 -3.66 -30.71 41.80
N SER A 869 -4.16 -31.88 41.41
CA SER A 869 -5.30 -32.55 42.07
C SER A 869 -4.91 -33.76 42.94
N LEU A 870 -3.62 -34.11 43.06
CA LEU A 870 -3.17 -35.32 43.75
C LEU A 870 -1.97 -35.07 44.69
N ARG A 871 -2.13 -34.12 45.61
CA ARG A 871 -1.27 -33.99 46.80
C ARG A 871 -2.08 -33.78 48.08
N GLY A 872 -2.50 -34.89 48.69
CA GLY A 872 -3.09 -34.92 50.02
C GLY A 872 -2.80 -36.24 50.72
N VAL A 873 -1.94 -36.18 51.76
CA VAL A 873 -1.72 -37.17 52.84
C VAL A 873 -1.28 -38.60 52.44
N GLY A 874 -0.14 -39.08 52.97
CA GLY A 874 0.12 -40.54 53.03
C GLY A 874 1.57 -41.04 53.16
N SER A 875 2.03 -41.19 54.41
CA SER A 875 3.09 -42.13 54.88
C SER A 875 4.56 -41.96 54.41
N GLU A 876 5.46 -42.48 55.25
CA GLU A 876 6.91 -42.60 55.03
C GLU A 876 7.29 -43.98 54.48
N SER A 877 8.36 -44.09 53.68
CA SER A 877 9.31 -45.23 53.75
C SER A 877 10.62 -45.01 52.96
N SER A 878 11.73 -45.32 53.62
CA SER A 878 13.12 -45.49 53.16
C SER A 878 13.39 -45.96 51.71
N GLY A 879 14.38 -45.31 51.06
CA GLY A 879 15.48 -46.00 50.35
C GLY A 879 15.36 -46.26 48.84
N GLY A 880 16.48 -46.19 48.11
CA GLY A 880 16.59 -46.73 46.74
C GLY A 880 17.48 -45.95 45.75
N SER A 881 18.68 -46.46 45.48
CA SER A 881 19.65 -45.90 44.51
C SER A 881 19.21 -45.95 43.04
N GLY A 882 19.47 -44.86 42.30
CA GLY A 882 20.19 -44.85 41.01
C GLY A 882 19.66 -45.62 39.78
N GLY A 883 19.45 -44.89 38.65
CA GLY A 883 19.24 -45.52 37.34
C GLY A 883 19.30 -44.57 36.13
N ARG A 884 20.35 -44.68 35.29
CA ARG A 884 20.43 -44.00 33.98
C ARG A 884 19.83 -44.87 32.86
N ARG A 885 18.86 -44.36 32.11
CA ARG A 885 18.50 -44.78 30.73
C ARG A 885 18.05 -43.51 29.98
N LEU A 886 18.81 -42.97 29.02
CA LEU A 886 19.22 -43.48 27.70
C LEU A 886 18.03 -43.64 26.73
N MET A 887 18.13 -42.98 25.57
CA MET A 887 17.08 -42.92 24.54
C MET A 887 16.85 -44.26 23.82
N GLY A 888 15.64 -44.45 23.30
CA GLY A 888 15.34 -45.49 22.31
C GLY A 888 14.29 -45.02 21.30
N LEU A 889 14.69 -44.78 20.05
CA LEU A 889 13.75 -44.60 18.94
C LEU A 889 13.08 -45.95 18.62
N LYS A 890 11.74 -45.99 18.56
CA LYS A 890 10.95 -46.88 17.68
C LYS A 890 9.44 -46.58 17.76
N GLY A 891 8.76 -46.61 16.62
CA GLY A 891 7.34 -47.00 16.57
C GLY A 891 6.26 -45.91 16.48
N LEU A 892 6.41 -44.87 15.65
CA LEU A 892 5.29 -43.96 15.37
C LEU A 892 4.27 -44.60 14.39
N LYS A 893 3.35 -45.44 14.90
CA LYS A 893 2.18 -45.91 14.13
C LYS A 893 1.02 -44.91 14.25
N MET A 894 0.87 -44.08 13.22
CA MET A 894 -0.21 -43.10 13.13
C MET A 894 -1.58 -43.80 13.07
N LYS A 895 -2.43 -43.60 14.09
CA LYS A 895 -3.75 -44.22 14.20
C LYS A 895 -4.84 -43.16 14.14
N PHE A 896 -5.40 -42.97 12.95
CA PHE A 896 -6.61 -42.15 12.78
C PHE A 896 -7.74 -42.67 13.69
N ARG A 897 -8.36 -41.77 14.45
CA ARG A 897 -9.66 -41.99 15.09
C ARG A 897 -10.45 -40.69 14.97
N GLY A 898 -11.76 -40.81 14.72
CA GLY A 898 -12.61 -39.73 14.20
C GLY A 898 -12.96 -38.62 15.19
N SER A 899 -13.75 -37.67 14.68
CA SER A 899 -14.19 -36.44 15.33
C SER A 899 -14.72 -36.60 16.75
N ALA A 900 -14.34 -35.68 17.62
CA ALA A 900 -15.16 -35.22 18.74
C ALA A 900 -15.48 -33.74 18.47
N GLU A 901 -16.77 -33.41 18.43
CA GLU A 901 -17.26 -32.04 18.25
C GLU A 901 -17.31 -31.37 19.63
N VAL A 902 -16.58 -30.27 19.81
CA VAL A 902 -16.48 -29.56 21.10
C VAL A 902 -17.36 -28.32 21.05
N GLU A 903 -18.60 -28.49 21.48
CA GLU A 903 -19.57 -27.41 21.66
C GLU A 903 -19.14 -26.50 22.83
N TYR A 904 -18.86 -25.23 22.55
CA TYR A 904 -18.54 -24.25 23.59
C TYR A 904 -19.82 -23.65 24.18
N ARG A 905 -20.19 -24.10 25.38
CA ARG A 905 -21.42 -23.69 26.06
C ARG A 905 -21.20 -22.47 26.96
N GLU A 906 -21.81 -21.34 26.62
CA GLU A 906 -21.77 -20.10 27.41
C GLU A 906 -22.27 -20.33 28.85
N ARG A 907 -21.53 -19.81 29.85
CA ARG A 907 -21.99 -19.75 31.24
C ARG A 907 -22.67 -18.42 31.55
N LYS A 908 -23.99 -18.36 31.36
CA LYS A 908 -24.85 -17.47 32.18
C LYS A 908 -24.97 -18.11 33.58
N GLY A 909 -24.93 -17.30 34.64
CA GLY A 909 -24.56 -17.78 35.99
C GLY A 909 -25.63 -17.65 37.08
N SER A 910 -25.16 -17.61 38.34
CA SER A 910 -25.92 -17.56 39.62
C SER A 910 -26.60 -18.88 40.07
N PRO A 911 -26.89 -19.10 41.37
CA PRO A 911 -26.42 -18.43 42.60
C PRO A 911 -25.98 -19.41 43.74
N CYS A 912 -25.75 -18.87 44.96
CA CYS A 912 -25.69 -19.54 46.29
C CYS A 912 -24.45 -20.38 46.68
N TRP A 913 -24.12 -20.57 47.98
CA TRP A 913 -24.09 -19.71 49.19
C TRP A 913 -23.53 -20.53 50.40
N THR A 914 -23.02 -19.85 51.45
CA THR A 914 -22.82 -20.31 52.87
C THR A 914 -21.83 -21.46 53.23
N GLY A 915 -21.17 -21.32 54.39
CA GLY A 915 -20.38 -22.36 55.11
C GLY A 915 -18.86 -22.31 54.84
N ALA A 916 -17.92 -21.89 55.70
CA ALA A 916 -17.78 -21.71 57.17
C ALA A 916 -17.09 -22.87 57.92
N GLU A 917 -16.36 -22.51 59.00
CA GLU A 917 -15.56 -23.35 59.93
C GLU A 917 -14.18 -23.80 59.38
N ARG A 918 -13.06 -23.40 60.02
CA ARG A 918 -12.30 -24.02 61.14
C ARG A 918 -11.37 -25.17 60.69
N ASP A 919 -10.13 -25.30 61.18
CA ASP A 919 -9.37 -24.53 62.18
C ASP A 919 -8.10 -23.87 61.59
#